data_AF-A0A023EYB7-F1
#
_entry.id   AF-A0A023EYB7-F1
#
_cell.length_a   1.000
_cell.length_b   1.000
_cell.length_c   1.000
_cell.angle_alpha   90.00
_cell.angle_beta   90.00
_cell.angle_gamma   90.00
#
_symmetry.space_group_name_H-M   'P 1'
#
loop_
_entity.id
_entity.type
_entity.pdbx_description
1 polymer ?
#
loop_
_entity_poly.entity_id
_entity_poly.type
_entity_poly.pdbx_seq_one_letter_code
_entity_poly.pdbx_strand_id
1 'polypeptide(L)'
;PRKSPNSDKSRKSEKTESKKNAEEQTSSRISIKTILTFICLGVACCIGYKGYLETRVNTPFDSSKVVVKSGLAVPARYWGSYRPGNYFGMKTREPYSPVMGLMWYFPKRLGPNGEGIRHWCEQGDNLDHYSWVQHDGKTFGIQTIIDGAFNITSSFVKRYGGTHGGDWTARISVSPKDGETGVAIGETINLIFYTAIEPQTKGRINPSYSGTITGVVGETQELGPFVLRLFNVTGNIEQQSYLSVEAKGFHLLKETIISTLSDTASRKKHYVLPGDLTHFKDESVPPNFIATHLEVKVPFEFDAVFESGSFIDRPNTLTGDVYVKELNAKSILFNRKFEETFRLHEKNFTKNYIKFAKTVFSNLIGGIGYFYGASRVRSEHTQAPVPYWKAPLFTAVPSRSFFPRGFLWDEGFHGLLIAAWDIDLELDIISHWFDLMNVEGWIPREQILGREAEAKVPKEFITQTNTNANPPTFFLTLRYIIHNYAERLTEEDRLGVLDRLYPRLVAWFDWFNTTQAGPIPGSYRWRGRDAQTTRELNPKTLTSGLDDYPRASHPTDDERHLDLRCWVMLGAVTLAELAKLLNRDGHKYVDTFSFLADNTLLDSQHWSEAAARYADYGLHTDDVALKRPPPPPPSSSRPPSFQQQELVRVVLTDPRLRYIDTTFGYVSLFPLFVRSLASNSHKLQKMLTDLRNPQLLWTDYGLRSLAKSSPLYNKYNTEHDGPYWRGAIWINMNYLALGALHYYSHLSGPYQSQASELYTQLRSNIINNMYRQLKKSGYIWEHYNDKTGVGEGSRPFTGWSSLVVLIMAEMY
;
A
#
# COMPACT_ATOMS: atom_id res chain seq x y z
N PRO A 1 83.93 8.10 82.72
CA PRO A 1 84.50 9.09 81.76
C PRO A 1 83.43 10.12 81.35
N ARG A 2 83.26 11.17 82.17
CA ARG A 2 83.52 12.60 81.85
C ARG A 2 82.72 13.10 80.63
N LYS A 3 81.85 14.11 80.70
CA LYS A 3 81.39 15.05 81.73
C LYS A 3 80.07 15.68 81.21
N SER A 4 79.20 16.04 82.14
CA SER A 4 77.96 16.85 82.02
C SER A 4 78.23 18.31 81.54
N PRO A 5 77.24 19.22 81.35
CA PRO A 5 76.09 19.55 82.25
C PRO A 5 74.71 19.56 81.54
N ASN A 6 73.58 19.26 82.23
CA ASN A 6 72.77 20.14 83.10
C ASN A 6 72.42 21.50 82.45
N SER A 7 71.23 22.09 82.56
CA SER A 7 69.90 21.74 83.06
C SER A 7 69.07 23.04 83.00
N ASP A 8 67.75 22.90 82.90
CA ASP A 8 66.72 23.77 83.51
C ASP A 8 66.20 25.07 82.81
N LYS A 9 64.88 24.99 82.55
CA LYS A 9 63.79 25.95 82.91
C LYS A 9 63.69 27.32 82.20
N SER A 10 62.61 27.49 81.40
CA SER A 10 61.29 27.99 81.84
C SER A 10 60.57 28.85 80.77
N ARG A 11 59.25 28.63 80.63
CA ARG A 11 58.12 29.53 80.25
C ARG A 11 58.50 30.85 79.52
N LYS A 12 57.93 31.21 78.35
CA LYS A 12 56.50 31.50 78.08
C LYS A 12 56.27 31.78 76.58
N SER A 13 55.08 31.41 76.10
CA SER A 13 54.32 31.90 74.93
C SER A 13 55.02 32.60 73.76
N GLU A 14 54.87 32.04 72.55
CA GLU A 14 54.54 32.85 71.38
C GLU A 14 53.82 32.05 70.27
N LYS A 15 53.15 32.83 69.44
CA LYS A 15 52.12 32.53 68.44
C LYS A 15 52.62 31.73 67.22
N THR A 16 51.69 30.94 66.68
CA THR A 16 51.41 30.63 65.26
C THR A 16 52.58 30.53 64.26
N GLU A 17 52.83 29.34 63.71
CA GLU A 17 52.51 28.98 62.32
C GLU A 17 53.15 27.67 61.83
N SER A 18 52.37 26.97 61.00
CA SER A 18 52.79 26.13 59.87
C SER A 18 52.74 24.58 59.98
N LYS A 19 51.70 24.08 59.29
CA LYS A 19 51.71 23.07 58.21
C LYS A 19 51.87 21.56 58.53
N LYS A 20 50.71 20.91 58.32
CA LYS A 20 50.43 19.77 57.41
C LYS A 20 50.26 18.35 57.99
N ASN A 21 49.03 17.86 57.77
CA ASN A 21 48.54 16.50 57.47
C ASN A 21 48.50 15.52 58.68
N ALA A 22 47.46 14.74 58.93
CA ALA A 22 46.37 14.23 58.09
C ALA A 22 45.12 13.82 58.94
N GLU A 23 44.01 13.58 58.24
CA GLU A 23 42.75 12.93 58.68
C GLU A 23 41.66 13.80 59.32
N GLU A 24 40.95 14.55 58.46
CA GLU A 24 39.56 14.91 58.69
C GLU A 24 38.65 13.77 58.18
N GLN A 25 38.01 13.04 59.10
CA GLN A 25 36.85 12.21 58.77
C GLN A 25 35.61 13.10 58.61
N THR A 26 35.39 13.65 57.42
CA THR A 26 34.10 14.26 57.06
C THR A 26 33.08 13.17 56.70
N SER A 27 32.31 12.72 57.70
CA SER A 27 31.09 11.95 57.49
C SER A 27 29.99 12.89 56.98
N SER A 28 29.78 12.95 55.66
CA SER A 28 28.66 13.68 55.06
C SER A 28 27.34 12.95 55.34
N ARG A 29 26.71 13.21 56.49
CA ARG A 29 25.31 12.78 56.71
C ARG A 29 24.40 13.61 55.80
N ILE A 30 24.02 13.03 54.66
CA ILE A 30 23.03 13.61 53.75
C ILE A 30 21.74 13.84 54.56
N SER A 31 21.26 15.08 54.60
CA SER A 31 20.03 15.44 55.31
C SER A 31 18.83 14.66 54.75
N ILE A 32 17.90 14.24 55.60
CA ILE A 32 16.66 13.54 55.18
C ILE A 32 15.91 14.35 54.10
N LYS A 33 15.95 15.68 54.18
CA LYS A 33 15.37 16.57 53.15
C LYS A 33 16.07 16.39 51.79
N THR A 34 17.40 16.30 51.77
CA THR A 34 18.20 16.08 50.56
C THR A 34 17.93 14.69 49.97
N ILE A 35 17.81 13.65 50.80
CA ILE A 35 17.42 12.30 50.37
C ILE A 35 16.02 12.32 49.74
N LEU A 36 15.04 12.95 50.39
CA LEU A 36 13.69 13.13 49.86
C LEU A 36 13.69 13.89 48.54
N THR A 37 14.48 14.96 48.41
CA THR A 37 14.61 15.70 47.15
C THR A 37 15.16 14.82 46.02
N PHE A 38 16.19 14.02 46.27
CA PHE A 38 16.71 13.08 45.27
C PHE A 38 15.71 11.98 44.91
N ILE A 39 14.94 11.47 45.88
CA ILE A 39 13.85 10.52 45.61
C ILE A 39 12.77 11.18 44.75
N CYS A 40 12.30 12.38 45.10
CA CYS A 40 11.31 13.11 44.31
C CYS A 40 11.80 13.41 42.89
N LEU A 41 13.07 13.83 42.73
CA LEU A 41 13.68 14.05 41.42
C LEU A 41 13.79 12.74 40.63
N GLY A 42 14.21 11.65 41.27
CA GLY A 42 14.28 10.32 40.65
C GLY A 42 12.91 9.82 40.18
N VAL A 43 11.86 10.03 40.99
CA VAL A 43 10.47 9.72 40.61
C VAL A 43 10.02 10.59 39.44
N ALA A 44 10.29 11.90 39.47
CA ALA A 44 9.95 12.81 38.38
C ALA A 44 10.67 12.44 37.07
N CYS A 45 11.96 12.10 37.12
CA CYS A 45 12.72 11.61 35.97
C CYS A 45 12.16 10.28 35.44
N CYS A 46 11.78 9.35 36.32
CA CYS A 46 11.19 8.07 35.93
C CYS A 46 9.83 8.25 35.25
N ILE A 47 8.96 9.10 35.82
CA ILE A 47 7.66 9.45 35.22
C ILE A 47 7.86 10.15 33.89
N GLY A 48 8.78 11.12 33.82
CA GLY A 48 9.11 11.84 32.59
C GLY A 48 9.65 10.92 31.50
N TYR A 49 10.53 9.98 31.86
CA TYR A 49 11.06 8.99 30.93
C TYR A 49 10.00 8.01 30.43
N LYS A 50 9.09 7.55 31.31
CA LYS A 50 7.94 6.75 30.88
C LYS A 50 7.03 7.51 29.92
N GLY A 51 6.70 8.76 30.22
CA GLY A 51 5.91 9.61 29.32
C GLY A 51 6.62 9.87 27.99
N TYR A 52 7.95 10.01 28.01
CA TYR A 52 8.76 10.09 26.79
C TYR A 52 8.64 8.81 25.96
N LEU A 53 8.82 7.63 26.56
CA LEU A 53 8.68 6.35 25.87
C LEU A 53 7.27 6.10 25.30
N GLU A 54 6.22 6.50 26.02
CA GLU A 54 4.83 6.41 25.58
C GLU A 54 4.52 7.29 24.36
N THR A 55 5.19 8.43 24.24
CA THR A 55 4.95 9.42 23.17
C THR A 55 5.82 9.20 21.92
N ARG A 56 6.89 8.40 21.99
CA ARG A 56 7.76 8.15 20.82
C ARG A 56 6.99 7.60 19.64
N VAL A 57 6.09 6.65 19.87
CA VAL A 57 5.38 5.94 18.80
C VAL A 57 4.56 6.90 17.93
N ASN A 58 4.00 7.97 18.50
CA ASN A 58 3.15 8.95 17.80
C ASN A 58 3.80 10.35 17.70
N THR A 59 5.11 10.47 17.91
CA THR A 59 5.87 11.70 17.65
C THR A 59 6.43 11.68 16.23
N PRO A 60 6.16 12.70 15.38
CA PRO A 60 6.74 12.78 14.04
C PRO A 60 8.26 12.80 14.06
N PHE A 61 8.90 12.27 13.01
CA PHE A 61 10.34 12.37 12.85
C PHE A 61 10.81 13.83 12.75
N ASP A 62 11.79 14.18 13.57
CA ASP A 62 12.30 15.54 13.77
C ASP A 62 13.30 15.93 12.66
N SER A 63 12.76 16.16 11.46
CA SER A 63 13.48 16.68 10.31
C SER A 63 12.51 17.44 9.41
N SER A 64 13.06 18.30 8.54
CA SER A 64 12.30 18.95 7.47
C SER A 64 11.43 17.93 6.72
N LYS A 65 10.19 18.34 6.39
CA LYS A 65 9.29 17.53 5.56
C LYS A 65 9.90 17.33 4.19
N VAL A 66 9.72 16.14 3.63
CA VAL A 66 10.13 15.87 2.25
C VAL A 66 9.15 16.56 1.29
N VAL A 67 7.85 16.51 1.60
CA VAL A 67 6.80 17.22 0.87
C VAL A 67 6.85 18.71 1.19
N VAL A 68 7.42 19.49 0.26
CA VAL A 68 7.50 20.96 0.36
C VAL A 68 6.39 21.65 -0.43
N LYS A 69 6.01 21.09 -1.58
CA LYS A 69 4.94 21.60 -2.45
C LYS A 69 3.86 20.52 -2.57
N SER A 70 2.61 20.88 -2.27
CA SER A 70 1.42 20.03 -2.45
C SER A 70 0.20 20.91 -2.73
N GLY A 71 -0.95 20.29 -2.99
CA GLY A 71 -2.18 21.03 -3.27
C GLY A 71 -2.03 21.99 -4.45
N LEU A 72 -2.48 23.23 -4.28
CA LEU A 72 -2.43 24.29 -5.29
C LEU A 72 -1.02 24.69 -5.71
N ALA A 73 0.01 24.43 -4.90
CA ALA A 73 1.40 24.65 -5.31
C ALA A 73 1.86 23.68 -6.40
N VAL A 74 1.09 22.61 -6.66
CA VAL A 74 1.33 21.63 -7.72
C VAL A 74 0.04 21.44 -8.54
N PRO A 75 -0.38 22.48 -9.30
CA PRO A 75 -1.71 22.51 -9.95
C PRO A 75 -1.92 21.34 -10.91
N ALA A 76 -0.82 20.82 -11.50
CA ALA A 76 -0.85 19.66 -12.39
C ALA A 76 -1.52 18.42 -11.76
N ARG A 77 -1.34 18.23 -10.46
CA ARG A 77 -1.81 17.08 -9.67
C ARG A 77 -2.86 17.46 -8.64
N TYR A 78 -3.39 18.69 -8.68
CA TYR A 78 -4.30 19.15 -7.64
C TYR A 78 -5.63 18.39 -7.65
N TRP A 79 -6.33 18.40 -8.79
CA TRP A 79 -7.50 17.54 -9.05
C TRP A 79 -7.09 16.17 -9.58
N GLY A 80 -7.83 15.12 -9.24
CA GLY A 80 -7.69 13.82 -9.88
C GLY A 80 -8.75 12.82 -9.43
N SER A 81 -8.69 11.63 -10.04
CA SER A 81 -9.50 10.45 -9.70
C SER A 81 -9.06 9.80 -8.38
N TYR A 82 -8.71 10.62 -7.38
CA TYR A 82 -8.00 10.24 -6.16
C TYR A 82 -8.88 9.55 -5.10
N ARG A 83 -9.99 8.92 -5.52
CA ARG A 83 -10.90 8.10 -4.70
C ARG A 83 -10.96 6.68 -5.27
N PRO A 84 -9.86 5.91 -5.19
CA PRO A 84 -9.74 4.63 -5.88
C PRO A 84 -10.78 3.58 -5.44
N GLY A 85 -11.34 3.71 -4.22
CA GLY A 85 -12.40 2.85 -3.71
C GLY A 85 -13.79 3.05 -4.36
N ASN A 86 -13.97 4.09 -5.18
CA ASN A 86 -15.19 4.32 -5.95
C ASN A 86 -14.98 3.93 -7.42
N TYR A 87 -16.04 3.48 -8.09
CA TYR A 87 -15.96 3.19 -9.53
C TYR A 87 -15.56 4.41 -10.35
N PHE A 88 -16.09 5.59 -10.00
CA PHE A 88 -15.62 6.88 -10.49
C PHE A 88 -15.82 7.94 -9.40
N GLY A 89 -14.78 8.71 -9.12
CA GLY A 89 -14.84 9.82 -8.17
C GLY A 89 -13.64 10.76 -8.31
N MET A 90 -13.91 12.07 -8.24
CA MET A 90 -12.92 13.14 -8.31
C MET A 90 -12.78 13.81 -6.94
N LYS A 91 -11.56 14.15 -6.56
CA LYS A 91 -11.26 15.01 -5.41
C LYS A 91 -9.96 15.79 -5.61
N THR A 92 -9.71 16.75 -4.74
CA THR A 92 -8.46 17.50 -4.68
C THR A 92 -7.49 16.87 -3.68
N ARG A 93 -6.20 17.23 -3.81
CA ARG A 93 -5.14 16.90 -2.85
C ARG A 93 -5.14 17.84 -1.65
N GLU A 94 -6.24 17.83 -0.91
CA GLU A 94 -6.46 18.67 0.25
C GLU A 94 -6.99 17.87 1.43
N PRO A 95 -6.63 18.24 2.67
CA PRO A 95 -7.11 17.56 3.88
C PRO A 95 -8.62 17.32 3.92
N TYR A 96 -9.41 18.35 3.56
CA TYR A 96 -10.88 18.34 3.62
C TYR A 96 -11.48 18.76 2.27
N SER A 97 -11.11 18.01 1.23
CA SER A 97 -11.56 18.25 -0.15
C SER A 97 -13.07 18.02 -0.33
N PRO A 98 -13.77 18.84 -1.15
CA PRO A 98 -15.02 18.40 -1.76
C PRO A 98 -14.79 17.15 -2.62
N VAL A 99 -15.81 16.32 -2.73
CA VAL A 99 -15.77 15.11 -3.56
C VAL A 99 -16.93 15.11 -4.55
N MET A 100 -16.65 14.61 -5.75
CA MET A 100 -17.66 14.32 -6.76
C MET A 100 -17.60 12.85 -7.12
N GLY A 101 -18.71 12.26 -7.53
CA GLY A 101 -18.71 10.87 -7.96
C GLY A 101 -19.99 10.41 -8.62
N LEU A 102 -19.92 9.18 -9.12
CA LEU A 102 -21.01 8.51 -9.84
C LEU A 102 -21.56 7.35 -9.00
N MET A 103 -22.88 7.21 -9.03
CA MET A 103 -23.58 5.97 -8.73
C MET A 103 -24.50 5.61 -9.89
N TRP A 104 -24.82 4.32 -10.05
CA TRP A 104 -25.84 3.90 -11.01
C TRP A 104 -26.56 2.65 -10.53
N TYR A 105 -27.74 2.42 -11.08
CA TYR A 105 -28.47 1.17 -10.95
C TYR A 105 -29.47 0.99 -12.08
N PHE A 106 -29.92 -0.25 -12.24
CA PHE A 106 -30.99 -0.61 -13.16
C PHE A 106 -32.29 -0.76 -12.38
N PRO A 107 -33.39 -0.06 -12.75
CA PRO A 107 -34.67 -0.16 -12.04
C PRO A 107 -35.14 -1.61 -11.83
N LYS A 108 -34.91 -2.47 -12.82
CA LYS A 108 -35.28 -3.89 -12.80
C LYS A 108 -34.42 -4.76 -11.88
N ARG A 109 -33.22 -4.30 -11.51
CA ARG A 109 -32.25 -5.03 -10.66
C ARG A 109 -32.13 -4.44 -9.25
N LEU A 110 -32.93 -3.42 -8.91
CA LEU A 110 -32.88 -2.76 -7.61
C LEU A 110 -33.65 -3.60 -6.58
N GLY A 111 -32.91 -4.12 -5.58
CA GLY A 111 -33.48 -4.84 -4.44
C GLY A 111 -34.05 -3.89 -3.37
N PRO A 112 -34.87 -4.41 -2.44
CA PRO A 112 -35.59 -3.60 -1.44
C PRO A 112 -34.68 -2.82 -0.48
N ASN A 113 -33.44 -3.29 -0.28
CA ASN A 113 -32.44 -2.65 0.59
C ASN A 113 -31.39 -1.84 -0.21
N GLY A 114 -31.68 -1.48 -1.47
CA GLY A 114 -30.72 -0.79 -2.34
C GLY A 114 -29.65 -1.70 -2.95
N GLU A 115 -29.81 -3.02 -2.83
CA GLU A 115 -29.00 -4.00 -3.55
C GLU A 115 -29.08 -3.70 -5.06
N GLY A 116 -27.93 -3.64 -5.73
CA GLY A 116 -27.85 -3.25 -7.14
C GLY A 116 -27.42 -1.80 -7.40
N ILE A 117 -27.41 -0.91 -6.39
CA ILE A 117 -26.76 0.41 -6.54
C ILE A 117 -25.25 0.26 -6.49
N ARG A 118 -24.58 0.64 -7.57
CA ARG A 118 -23.12 0.65 -7.70
C ARG A 118 -22.56 2.00 -7.25
N HIS A 119 -21.52 1.98 -6.42
CA HIS A 119 -20.84 3.20 -5.93
C HIS A 119 -19.41 2.91 -5.52
N TRP A 120 -19.24 2.14 -4.44
CA TRP A 120 -17.97 1.54 -4.05
C TRP A 120 -17.61 0.42 -5.02
N CYS A 121 -16.33 0.25 -5.28
CA CYS A 121 -15.84 -0.94 -5.95
C CYS A 121 -16.01 -2.14 -5.01
N GLU A 122 -16.97 -3.02 -5.30
CA GLU A 122 -17.20 -4.24 -4.53
C GLU A 122 -17.02 -5.47 -5.43
N GLN A 123 -16.28 -6.48 -4.97
CA GLN A 123 -16.19 -7.74 -5.71
C GLN A 123 -17.55 -8.45 -5.80
N GLY A 124 -18.43 -8.21 -4.81
CA GLY A 124 -19.80 -8.75 -4.78
C GLY A 124 -20.75 -8.12 -5.80
N ASP A 125 -20.36 -7.01 -6.45
CA ASP A 125 -21.17 -6.44 -7.55
C ASP A 125 -21.16 -7.34 -8.79
N ASN A 126 -20.19 -8.24 -8.91
CA ASN A 126 -20.04 -9.20 -10.01
C ASN A 126 -20.08 -8.55 -11.41
N LEU A 127 -19.44 -7.39 -11.56
CA LEU A 127 -19.26 -6.76 -12.87
C LEU A 127 -18.40 -7.64 -13.77
N ASP A 128 -18.74 -7.74 -15.05
CA ASP A 128 -17.98 -8.51 -16.05
C ASP A 128 -16.55 -7.95 -16.19
N HIS A 129 -16.42 -6.63 -16.12
CA HIS A 129 -15.16 -5.92 -16.26
C HIS A 129 -15.30 -4.50 -15.70
N TYR A 130 -14.25 -4.00 -15.05
CA TYR A 130 -14.04 -2.55 -14.96
C TYR A 130 -12.56 -2.25 -14.91
N SER A 131 -12.14 -1.24 -15.69
CA SER A 131 -10.73 -0.88 -15.80
C SER A 131 -10.54 0.50 -16.41
N TRP A 132 -9.55 1.23 -15.91
CA TRP A 132 -8.94 2.32 -16.68
C TRP A 132 -8.19 1.70 -17.86
N VAL A 133 -8.56 2.10 -19.08
CA VAL A 133 -7.91 1.65 -20.32
C VAL A 133 -6.83 2.61 -20.78
N GLN A 134 -6.95 3.88 -20.39
CA GLN A 134 -5.95 4.93 -20.54
C GLN A 134 -6.00 5.85 -19.33
N HIS A 135 -4.87 6.13 -18.70
CA HIS A 135 -4.78 7.09 -17.59
C HIS A 135 -3.33 7.55 -17.46
N ASP A 136 -3.07 8.86 -17.49
CA ASP A 136 -1.70 9.39 -17.42
C ASP A 136 -1.28 9.82 -16.00
N GLY A 137 -2.23 9.86 -15.07
CA GLY A 137 -2.02 10.25 -13.67
C GLY A 137 -2.06 11.75 -13.43
N LYS A 138 -2.24 12.56 -14.48
CA LYS A 138 -2.08 14.02 -14.42
C LYS A 138 -3.13 14.81 -15.18
N THR A 139 -3.59 14.40 -16.35
CA THR A 139 -4.41 15.26 -17.23
C THR A 139 -5.71 14.63 -17.71
N PHE A 140 -5.77 13.30 -17.83
CA PHE A 140 -6.97 12.63 -18.34
C PHE A 140 -7.05 11.15 -17.93
N GLY A 141 -8.22 10.57 -18.11
CA GLY A 141 -8.43 9.13 -17.99
C GLY A 141 -9.65 8.65 -18.77
N ILE A 142 -9.62 7.39 -19.20
CA ILE A 142 -10.74 6.68 -19.84
C ILE A 142 -10.87 5.33 -19.15
N GLN A 143 -12.06 5.06 -18.62
CA GLN A 143 -12.42 3.82 -17.95
C GLN A 143 -13.63 3.20 -18.63
N THR A 144 -13.57 1.88 -18.76
CA THR A 144 -14.65 1.04 -19.26
C THR A 144 -15.17 0.18 -18.12
N ILE A 145 -16.49 0.05 -18.02
CA ILE A 145 -17.21 -0.75 -17.02
C ILE A 145 -18.27 -1.55 -17.77
N ILE A 146 -18.33 -2.86 -17.56
CA ILE A 146 -19.31 -3.76 -18.16
C ILE A 146 -20.19 -4.34 -17.05
N ASP A 147 -21.47 -3.98 -17.04
CA ASP A 147 -22.47 -4.40 -16.04
C ASP A 147 -23.61 -5.17 -16.74
N GLY A 148 -23.38 -6.44 -17.03
CA GLY A 148 -24.26 -7.26 -17.86
C GLY A 148 -24.28 -6.78 -19.31
N ALA A 149 -25.46 -6.45 -19.83
CA ALA A 149 -25.69 -6.04 -21.23
C ALA A 149 -25.27 -4.58 -21.54
N PHE A 150 -24.64 -3.88 -20.59
CA PHE A 150 -24.35 -2.45 -20.69
C PHE A 150 -22.86 -2.18 -20.59
N ASN A 151 -22.39 -1.30 -21.47
CA ASN A 151 -21.07 -0.68 -21.39
C ASN A 151 -21.22 0.74 -20.85
N ILE A 152 -20.60 1.01 -19.70
CA ILE A 152 -20.51 2.33 -19.10
C ILE A 152 -19.08 2.82 -19.28
N THR A 153 -18.90 3.93 -19.99
CA THR A 153 -17.62 4.61 -20.13
C THR A 153 -17.61 5.84 -19.24
N SER A 154 -16.62 5.94 -18.36
CA SER A 154 -16.33 7.17 -17.62
C SER A 154 -14.98 7.69 -18.09
N SER A 155 -14.95 8.92 -18.57
CA SER A 155 -13.72 9.58 -19.01
C SER A 155 -13.64 10.97 -18.42
N PHE A 156 -12.43 11.51 -18.26
CA PHE A 156 -12.26 12.88 -17.82
C PHE A 156 -11.08 13.56 -18.50
N VAL A 157 -11.14 14.88 -18.62
CA VAL A 157 -10.06 15.76 -19.07
C VAL A 157 -9.96 16.94 -18.13
N LYS A 158 -8.74 17.32 -17.76
CA LYS A 158 -8.45 18.52 -16.96
C LYS A 158 -7.83 19.62 -17.81
N ARG A 159 -8.16 20.87 -17.50
CA ARG A 159 -7.59 22.07 -18.10
C ARG A 159 -7.04 22.98 -17.01
N TYR A 160 -5.75 23.30 -17.09
CA TYR A 160 -5.12 24.21 -16.15
C TYR A 160 -5.50 25.66 -16.45
N GLY A 161 -5.62 26.45 -15.38
CA GLY A 161 -5.91 27.89 -15.44
C GLY A 161 -6.41 28.41 -14.09
N GLY A 162 -6.45 29.74 -13.97
CA GLY A 162 -6.76 30.40 -12.70
C GLY A 162 -5.74 30.09 -11.59
N THR A 163 -6.14 30.35 -10.35
CA THR A 163 -5.31 30.16 -9.14
C THR A 163 -5.76 29.00 -8.27
N HIS A 164 -6.90 28.37 -8.57
CA HIS A 164 -7.51 27.32 -7.75
C HIS A 164 -7.58 25.95 -8.45
N GLY A 165 -6.57 25.64 -9.26
CA GLY A 165 -6.37 24.29 -9.82
C GLY A 165 -7.09 23.98 -11.13
N GLY A 166 -7.73 24.98 -11.74
CA GLY A 166 -8.33 24.89 -13.09
C GLY A 166 -9.67 24.18 -13.15
N ASP A 167 -10.01 23.75 -14.37
CA ASP A 167 -11.28 23.15 -14.74
C ASP A 167 -11.11 21.65 -15.03
N TRP A 168 -12.21 20.91 -14.98
CA TRP A 168 -12.24 19.55 -15.49
C TRP A 168 -13.64 19.18 -15.95
N THR A 169 -13.71 18.27 -16.92
CA THR A 169 -14.98 17.66 -17.36
C THR A 169 -14.85 16.16 -17.28
N ALA A 170 -15.87 15.52 -16.73
CA ALA A 170 -16.06 14.09 -16.78
C ALA A 170 -17.24 13.74 -17.69
N ARG A 171 -17.02 12.90 -18.69
CA ARG A 171 -18.08 12.37 -19.57
C ARG A 171 -18.47 10.97 -19.14
N ILE A 172 -19.76 10.79 -18.87
CA ILE A 172 -20.35 9.48 -18.57
C ILE A 172 -21.23 9.08 -19.75
N SER A 173 -20.91 7.95 -20.35
CA SER A 173 -21.61 7.40 -21.50
C SER A 173 -22.10 5.99 -21.17
N VAL A 174 -23.33 5.67 -21.53
CA VAL A 174 -23.93 4.34 -21.37
C VAL A 174 -24.41 3.88 -22.73
N SER A 175 -23.92 2.72 -23.16
CA SER A 175 -24.30 2.09 -24.42
C SER A 175 -24.63 0.62 -24.21
N PRO A 176 -25.36 -0.02 -25.14
CA PRO A 176 -25.41 -1.48 -25.22
C PRO A 176 -24.00 -2.07 -25.31
N LYS A 177 -23.81 -3.25 -24.73
CA LYS A 177 -22.59 -4.04 -24.93
C LYS A 177 -22.50 -4.51 -26.38
N ASP A 178 -21.29 -4.54 -26.92
CA ASP A 178 -21.03 -4.97 -28.30
C ASP A 178 -21.65 -6.35 -28.59
N GLY A 179 -22.53 -6.43 -29.59
CA GLY A 179 -23.22 -7.67 -29.97
C GLY A 179 -24.55 -7.95 -29.25
N GLU A 180 -24.92 -7.18 -28.23
CA GLU A 180 -26.18 -7.32 -27.47
C GLU A 180 -27.11 -6.11 -27.71
N THR A 181 -27.68 -6.01 -28.92
CA THR A 181 -28.53 -4.85 -29.30
C THR A 181 -30.00 -5.00 -28.91
N GLY A 182 -30.52 -6.23 -28.83
CA GLY A 182 -31.96 -6.49 -28.68
C GLY A 182 -32.55 -6.21 -27.29
N VAL A 183 -31.76 -6.35 -26.22
CA VAL A 183 -32.24 -6.20 -24.82
C VAL A 183 -31.90 -4.84 -24.23
N ALA A 184 -30.78 -4.23 -24.62
CA ALA A 184 -30.26 -3.03 -23.95
C ALA A 184 -30.69 -1.70 -24.59
N ILE A 185 -31.07 -1.68 -25.88
CA ILE A 185 -31.48 -0.43 -26.55
C ILE A 185 -32.86 0.00 -26.03
N GLY A 186 -32.95 1.24 -25.59
CA GLY A 186 -34.16 1.82 -25.02
C GLY A 186 -34.48 1.36 -23.60
N GLU A 187 -33.66 0.49 -22.99
CA GLU A 187 -33.78 0.18 -21.57
C GLU A 187 -33.38 1.37 -20.70
N THR A 188 -34.03 1.44 -19.54
CA THR A 188 -33.83 2.52 -18.58
C THR A 188 -32.69 2.19 -17.63
N ILE A 189 -31.82 3.16 -17.41
CA ILE A 189 -30.80 3.17 -16.35
C ILE A 189 -30.95 4.45 -15.52
N ASN A 190 -30.67 4.37 -14.22
CA ASN A 190 -30.60 5.54 -13.35
C ASN A 190 -29.14 5.88 -13.07
N LEU A 191 -28.77 7.14 -13.35
CA LEU A 191 -27.45 7.69 -13.09
C LEU A 191 -27.57 8.76 -11.99
N ILE A 192 -26.71 8.67 -10.98
CA ILE A 192 -26.64 9.64 -9.89
C ILE A 192 -25.27 10.28 -9.89
N PHE A 193 -25.20 11.58 -10.18
CA PHE A 193 -23.98 12.36 -10.05
C PHE A 193 -24.08 13.27 -8.83
N TYR A 194 -23.10 13.20 -7.93
CA TYR A 194 -23.16 13.91 -6.66
C TYR A 194 -21.95 14.79 -6.39
N THR A 195 -22.16 15.79 -5.53
CA THR A 195 -21.14 16.60 -4.86
C THR A 195 -21.34 16.51 -3.35
N ALA A 196 -20.28 16.29 -2.60
CA ALA A 196 -20.32 16.26 -1.15
C ALA A 196 -19.12 16.99 -0.52
N ILE A 197 -19.32 17.54 0.67
CA ILE A 197 -18.27 18.11 1.53
C ILE A 197 -18.35 17.49 2.93
N GLU A 198 -17.23 17.40 3.64
CA GLU A 198 -17.25 16.97 5.04
C GLU A 198 -17.61 18.15 5.96
N PRO A 199 -18.09 17.91 7.19
CA PRO A 199 -18.32 18.98 8.17
C PRO A 199 -17.07 19.83 8.47
N GLN A 200 -15.87 19.26 8.27
CA GLN A 200 -14.59 19.95 8.46
C GLN A 200 -14.16 20.76 7.24
N THR A 201 -14.79 20.56 6.08
CA THR A 201 -14.54 21.37 4.89
C THR A 201 -15.04 22.78 5.15
N LYS A 202 -14.14 23.76 5.07
CA LYS A 202 -14.50 25.17 5.22
C LYS A 202 -15.08 25.69 3.93
N GLY A 203 -16.40 25.66 3.82
CA GLY A 203 -17.10 26.07 2.62
C GLY A 203 -18.57 25.70 2.64
N ARG A 204 -19.22 25.87 1.50
CA ARG A 204 -20.62 25.52 1.29
C ARG A 204 -20.84 25.04 -0.13
N ILE A 205 -21.87 24.21 -0.30
CA ILE A 205 -22.41 23.81 -1.59
C ILE A 205 -23.90 24.10 -1.58
N ASN A 206 -24.45 24.51 -2.72
CA ASN A 206 -25.87 24.75 -2.90
C ASN A 206 -26.33 24.21 -4.26
N PRO A 207 -27.55 23.66 -4.35
CA PRO A 207 -28.09 23.24 -5.63
C PRO A 207 -28.33 24.45 -6.54
N SER A 208 -28.05 24.29 -7.84
CA SER A 208 -28.24 25.31 -8.87
C SER A 208 -29.50 25.00 -9.68
N TYR A 209 -30.37 26.00 -9.93
CA TYR A 209 -31.65 25.80 -10.61
C TYR A 209 -31.87 26.71 -11.81
N SER A 210 -32.52 26.16 -12.83
CA SER A 210 -33.13 26.90 -13.93
C SER A 210 -34.40 26.15 -14.38
N GLY A 211 -35.41 26.11 -13.52
CA GLY A 211 -36.60 25.25 -13.67
C GLY A 211 -36.38 23.83 -13.14
N THR A 212 -35.31 23.17 -13.57
CA THR A 212 -34.80 21.90 -13.00
C THR A 212 -33.41 22.11 -12.37
N ILE A 213 -32.93 21.12 -11.60
CA ILE A 213 -31.55 21.17 -11.09
C ILE A 213 -30.57 21.13 -12.27
N THR A 214 -29.63 22.06 -12.30
CA THR A 214 -28.60 22.17 -13.35
C THR A 214 -27.24 21.70 -12.87
N GLY A 215 -27.06 21.58 -11.54
CA GLY A 215 -25.86 21.11 -10.89
C GLY A 215 -25.69 21.76 -9.51
N VAL A 216 -24.46 22.15 -9.18
CA VAL A 216 -24.07 22.66 -7.86
C VAL A 216 -23.23 23.92 -8.01
N VAL A 217 -23.54 24.94 -7.21
CA VAL A 217 -22.63 26.07 -6.97
C VAL A 217 -22.00 25.87 -5.61
N GLY A 218 -20.69 26.05 -5.50
CA GLY A 218 -19.99 25.90 -4.24
C GLY A 218 -18.89 26.93 -4.06
N GLU A 219 -18.42 27.01 -2.83
CA GLU A 219 -17.30 27.85 -2.44
C GLU A 219 -16.59 27.18 -1.28
N THR A 220 -15.30 26.87 -1.41
CA THR A 220 -14.46 26.41 -0.29
C THR A 220 -13.27 27.34 -0.10
N GLN A 221 -12.65 27.28 1.08
CA GLN A 221 -11.48 28.10 1.42
C GLN A 221 -10.38 28.00 0.34
N GLU A 222 -10.12 26.81 -0.17
CA GLU A 222 -9.02 26.58 -1.11
C GLU A 222 -9.44 26.65 -2.59
N LEU A 223 -10.66 26.21 -2.95
CA LEU A 223 -11.12 26.29 -4.35
C LEU A 223 -11.66 27.67 -4.73
N GLY A 224 -11.98 28.51 -3.74
CA GLY A 224 -12.83 29.68 -3.94
C GLY A 224 -14.19 29.29 -4.54
N PRO A 225 -14.89 30.22 -5.20
CA PRO A 225 -16.14 29.93 -5.89
C PRO A 225 -15.92 28.95 -7.04
N PHE A 226 -16.84 28.00 -7.22
CA PHE A 226 -16.86 27.06 -8.34
C PHE A 226 -18.28 26.70 -8.73
N VAL A 227 -18.43 26.18 -9.95
CA VAL A 227 -19.70 25.65 -10.45
C VAL A 227 -19.47 24.27 -11.04
N LEU A 228 -20.35 23.33 -10.73
CA LEU A 228 -20.47 22.04 -11.39
C LEU A 228 -21.80 21.99 -12.14
N ARG A 229 -21.78 21.72 -13.45
CA ARG A 229 -22.99 21.61 -14.29
C ARG A 229 -23.06 20.27 -14.99
N LEU A 230 -24.27 19.77 -15.21
CA LEU A 230 -24.53 18.56 -15.98
C LEU A 230 -25.14 18.94 -17.33
N PHE A 231 -24.45 18.63 -18.42
CA PHE A 231 -24.92 18.87 -19.78
C PHE A 231 -25.29 17.56 -20.45
N ASN A 232 -26.53 17.45 -20.92
CA ASN A 232 -26.91 16.34 -21.80
C ASN A 232 -26.21 16.50 -23.15
N VAL A 233 -25.46 15.48 -23.57
CA VAL A 233 -24.74 15.47 -24.86
C VAL A 233 -25.58 14.72 -25.89
N THR A 234 -26.01 13.50 -25.57
CA THR A 234 -26.90 12.70 -26.43
C THR A 234 -27.82 11.80 -25.61
N GLY A 235 -28.95 11.43 -26.22
CA GLY A 235 -29.95 10.55 -25.61
C GLY A 235 -31.03 11.30 -24.83
N ASN A 236 -31.97 10.53 -24.28
CA ASN A 236 -33.20 11.07 -23.70
C ASN A 236 -33.23 10.86 -22.18
N ILE A 237 -33.51 11.95 -21.46
CA ILE A 237 -33.80 11.93 -20.02
C ILE A 237 -35.32 11.78 -19.87
N GLU A 238 -35.77 10.68 -19.28
CA GLU A 238 -37.19 10.43 -19.01
C GLU A 238 -37.65 11.20 -17.78
N GLN A 239 -36.82 11.20 -16.74
CA GLN A 239 -37.12 11.87 -15.49
C GLN A 239 -35.85 12.38 -14.81
N GLN A 240 -35.97 13.51 -14.13
CA GLN A 240 -34.93 14.10 -13.34
C GLN A 240 -35.45 14.42 -11.93
N SER A 241 -34.69 14.05 -10.92
CA SER A 241 -34.92 14.44 -9.52
C SER A 241 -33.58 14.75 -8.85
N TYR A 242 -33.61 15.23 -7.61
CA TYR A 242 -32.40 15.54 -6.87
C TYR A 242 -32.59 15.34 -5.38
N LEU A 243 -31.49 15.30 -4.65
CA LEU A 243 -31.44 15.31 -3.20
C LEU A 243 -30.48 16.42 -2.75
N SER A 244 -30.89 17.22 -1.78
CA SER A 244 -30.04 18.15 -1.03
C SER A 244 -30.23 17.86 0.46
N VAL A 245 -29.18 17.43 1.16
CA VAL A 245 -29.28 16.94 2.55
C VAL A 245 -27.97 17.08 3.30
N GLU A 246 -28.04 16.94 4.63
CA GLU A 246 -26.90 16.69 5.50
C GLU A 246 -26.63 15.17 5.62
N ALA A 247 -25.58 14.68 4.97
CA ALA A 247 -25.02 13.35 5.13
C ALA A 247 -24.04 13.27 6.30
N LYS A 248 -23.98 12.09 6.95
CA LYS A 248 -23.11 11.83 8.12
C LYS A 248 -21.62 11.63 7.78
N GLY A 249 -21.29 11.51 6.50
CA GLY A 249 -19.91 11.36 6.00
C GLY A 249 -19.83 10.60 4.68
N PHE A 250 -18.67 10.65 4.02
CA PHE A 250 -18.49 10.07 2.69
C PHE A 250 -18.69 8.55 2.61
N HIS A 251 -18.32 7.84 3.68
CA HIS A 251 -18.56 6.41 3.84
C HIS A 251 -20.04 6.00 3.87
N LEU A 252 -20.99 6.96 3.97
CA LEU A 252 -22.44 6.70 4.09
C LEU A 252 -23.28 7.34 2.96
N LEU A 253 -22.66 7.81 1.87
CA LEU A 253 -23.39 8.50 0.80
C LEU A 253 -24.37 7.57 0.08
N LYS A 254 -23.97 6.32 -0.17
CA LYS A 254 -24.83 5.32 -0.81
C LYS A 254 -26.04 5.01 0.08
N GLU A 255 -25.81 4.81 1.38
CA GLU A 255 -26.83 4.55 2.39
C GLU A 255 -27.80 5.73 2.51
N THR A 256 -27.29 6.96 2.40
CA THR A 256 -28.11 8.18 2.40
C THR A 256 -29.05 8.20 1.19
N ILE A 257 -28.55 7.86 -0.01
CA ILE A 257 -29.38 7.70 -1.21
C ILE A 257 -30.43 6.61 -1.02
N ILE A 258 -30.03 5.42 -0.54
CA ILE A 258 -30.95 4.29 -0.33
C ILE A 258 -32.10 4.69 0.62
N SER A 259 -31.77 5.38 1.72
CA SER A 259 -32.76 5.78 2.72
C SER A 259 -33.75 6.85 2.26
N THR A 260 -33.43 7.59 1.20
CA THR A 260 -34.24 8.71 0.69
C THR A 260 -34.91 8.41 -0.65
N LEU A 261 -34.47 7.37 -1.35
CA LEU A 261 -35.05 6.94 -2.61
C LEU A 261 -36.46 6.38 -2.39
N SER A 262 -37.44 6.93 -3.10
CA SER A 262 -38.86 6.53 -2.99
C SER A 262 -39.42 6.16 -4.35
N ASP A 263 -40.36 5.22 -4.37
CA ASP A 263 -41.11 4.85 -5.57
C ASP A 263 -42.34 5.76 -5.70
N THR A 264 -42.61 6.23 -6.91
CA THR A 264 -43.85 6.98 -7.19
C THR A 264 -45.03 6.02 -7.25
N ALA A 265 -46.20 6.43 -6.72
CA ALA A 265 -47.43 5.63 -6.74
C ALA A 265 -48.10 5.53 -8.13
N SER A 266 -47.31 5.44 -9.20
CA SER A 266 -47.79 5.39 -10.59
C SER A 266 -47.79 3.96 -11.16
N ARG A 267 -48.44 3.74 -12.32
CA ARG A 267 -48.50 2.43 -12.98
C ARG A 267 -47.13 1.91 -13.45
N LYS A 268 -46.10 2.77 -13.52
CA LYS A 268 -44.71 2.43 -13.76
C LYS A 268 -43.90 2.84 -12.52
N LYS A 269 -43.10 1.90 -11.97
CA LYS A 269 -42.22 2.18 -10.82
C LYS A 269 -41.10 3.14 -11.23
N HIS A 270 -41.28 4.42 -10.96
CA HIS A 270 -40.25 5.45 -11.11
C HIS A 270 -39.69 5.75 -9.73
N TYR A 271 -38.37 5.63 -9.59
CA TYR A 271 -37.67 5.98 -8.36
C TYR A 271 -37.26 7.45 -8.40
N VAL A 272 -37.59 8.19 -7.35
CA VAL A 272 -37.35 9.64 -7.25
C VAL A 272 -36.70 9.99 -5.92
N LEU A 273 -35.83 11.00 -5.99
CA LEU A 273 -35.28 11.67 -4.81
C LEU A 273 -36.19 12.85 -4.41
N PRO A 274 -36.36 13.13 -3.11
CA PRO A 274 -37.41 14.02 -2.58
C PRO A 274 -37.14 15.51 -2.75
N GLY A 275 -36.00 15.92 -3.30
CA GLY A 275 -35.59 17.32 -3.40
C GLY A 275 -34.79 17.79 -2.18
N ASP A 276 -35.10 18.99 -1.70
CA ASP A 276 -34.36 19.62 -0.61
C ASP A 276 -34.91 19.21 0.76
N LEU A 277 -34.10 18.47 1.53
CA LEU A 277 -34.43 18.01 2.88
C LEU A 277 -33.87 18.91 4.00
N THR A 278 -33.20 20.01 3.66
CA THR A 278 -32.52 20.88 4.64
C THR A 278 -33.47 21.76 5.47
N HIS A 279 -34.72 21.87 5.03
CA HIS A 279 -35.74 22.73 5.63
C HIS A 279 -36.79 22.00 6.49
N PHE A 280 -36.65 20.68 6.70
CA PHE A 280 -37.64 19.88 7.45
C PHE A 280 -37.41 19.82 8.97
N LYS A 281 -36.30 20.35 9.49
CA LYS A 281 -36.04 20.48 10.93
C LYS A 281 -36.27 21.94 11.35
N ASP A 282 -36.69 22.16 12.60
CA ASP A 282 -36.94 23.50 13.19
C ASP A 282 -35.71 24.45 13.11
N GLU A 283 -34.53 23.92 12.77
CA GLU A 283 -33.33 24.66 12.39
C GLU A 283 -32.88 24.25 10.97
N SER A 284 -32.69 25.24 10.08
CA SER A 284 -32.13 25.01 8.75
C SER A 284 -30.67 24.58 8.84
N VAL A 285 -30.36 23.36 8.39
CA VAL A 285 -28.99 22.84 8.34
C VAL A 285 -28.46 22.96 6.91
N PRO A 286 -27.31 23.62 6.67
CA PRO A 286 -26.77 23.74 5.32
C PRO A 286 -26.47 22.35 4.71
N PRO A 287 -26.74 22.13 3.41
CA PRO A 287 -26.49 20.85 2.79
C PRO A 287 -24.98 20.60 2.65
N ASN A 288 -24.58 19.36 2.89
CA ASN A 288 -23.22 18.89 2.63
C ASN A 288 -23.19 17.75 1.60
N PHE A 289 -24.35 17.31 1.11
CA PHE A 289 -24.50 16.30 0.08
C PHE A 289 -25.62 16.69 -0.88
N ILE A 290 -25.26 16.86 -2.15
CA ILE A 290 -26.20 17.16 -3.24
C ILE A 290 -26.02 16.11 -4.33
N ALA A 291 -27.11 15.45 -4.72
CA ALA A 291 -27.11 14.41 -5.74
C ALA A 291 -28.15 14.71 -6.81
N THR A 292 -27.76 14.69 -8.08
CA THR A 292 -28.68 14.77 -9.22
C THR A 292 -28.94 13.36 -9.73
N HIS A 293 -30.22 12.98 -9.83
CA HIS A 293 -30.68 11.68 -10.28
C HIS A 293 -31.33 11.79 -11.68
N LEU A 294 -30.77 11.07 -12.64
CA LEU A 294 -31.20 11.04 -14.04
C LEU A 294 -31.70 9.64 -14.40
N GLU A 295 -32.99 9.53 -14.71
CA GLU A 295 -33.56 8.34 -15.34
C GLU A 295 -33.47 8.50 -16.86
N VAL A 296 -32.69 7.65 -17.53
CA VAL A 296 -32.34 7.83 -18.96
C VAL A 296 -32.54 6.55 -19.76
N LYS A 297 -32.81 6.71 -21.06
CA LYS A 297 -32.84 5.60 -22.02
C LYS A 297 -31.49 5.39 -22.68
N VAL A 298 -31.03 4.15 -22.76
CA VAL A 298 -29.77 3.77 -23.41
C VAL A 298 -29.95 3.75 -24.94
N PRO A 299 -29.02 4.32 -25.74
CA PRO A 299 -27.77 4.96 -25.34
C PRO A 299 -27.95 6.40 -24.82
N PHE A 300 -27.10 6.79 -23.87
CA PHE A 300 -27.13 8.11 -23.24
C PHE A 300 -25.73 8.62 -22.91
N GLU A 301 -25.50 9.92 -23.03
CA GLU A 301 -24.23 10.57 -22.67
C GLU A 301 -24.45 11.95 -22.05
N PHE A 302 -23.73 12.22 -20.96
CA PHE A 302 -23.69 13.55 -20.34
C PHE A 302 -22.27 13.96 -19.92
N ASP A 303 -22.04 15.28 -19.90
CA ASP A 303 -20.82 15.91 -19.39
C ASP A 303 -21.09 16.52 -17.99
N ALA A 304 -20.33 16.09 -16.98
CA ALA A 304 -20.20 16.77 -15.70
C ALA A 304 -19.02 17.74 -15.77
N VAL A 305 -19.32 19.03 -15.85
CA VAL A 305 -18.36 20.11 -16.09
C VAL A 305 -18.12 20.89 -14.80
N PHE A 306 -16.90 20.83 -14.28
CA PHE A 306 -16.43 21.64 -13.16
C PHE A 306 -15.65 22.84 -13.68
N GLU A 307 -16.03 24.01 -13.20
CA GLU A 307 -15.48 25.30 -13.59
C GLU A 307 -15.07 26.10 -12.35
N SER A 308 -13.78 26.43 -12.24
CA SER A 308 -13.23 27.23 -11.14
C SER A 308 -13.53 28.71 -11.36
N GLY A 309 -14.09 29.41 -10.38
CA GLY A 309 -14.33 30.86 -10.47
C GLY A 309 -13.07 31.71 -10.67
N SER A 310 -11.89 31.17 -10.36
CA SER A 310 -10.61 31.87 -10.58
C SER A 310 -10.12 31.86 -12.03
N PHE A 311 -10.65 30.98 -12.89
CA PHE A 311 -10.21 30.88 -14.27
C PHE A 311 -11.02 31.81 -15.17
N ILE A 312 -10.80 33.12 -15.04
CA ILE A 312 -11.63 34.18 -15.65
C ILE A 312 -11.45 34.23 -17.17
N ASP A 313 -10.25 33.97 -17.66
CA ASP A 313 -9.82 34.05 -19.07
C ASP A 313 -9.93 32.72 -19.82
N ARG A 314 -10.77 31.80 -19.34
CA ARG A 314 -10.95 30.49 -20.00
C ARG A 314 -11.46 30.68 -21.44
N PRO A 315 -10.94 29.92 -22.41
CA PRO A 315 -11.27 30.14 -23.82
C PRO A 315 -12.69 29.67 -24.20
N ASN A 316 -13.18 28.64 -23.52
CA ASN A 316 -14.50 28.02 -23.75
C ASN A 316 -14.83 27.05 -22.61
N THR A 317 -16.09 26.65 -22.50
CA THR A 317 -16.50 25.53 -21.65
C THR A 317 -16.05 24.20 -22.26
N LEU A 318 -15.43 23.33 -21.45
CA LEU A 318 -14.91 22.03 -21.87
C LEU A 318 -16.04 20.99 -21.99
N THR A 319 -16.94 21.13 -22.96
CA THR A 319 -18.09 20.21 -23.17
C THR A 319 -18.30 19.92 -24.65
N GLY A 320 -19.12 18.92 -25.00
CA GLY A 320 -19.48 18.60 -26.37
C GLY A 320 -18.25 18.29 -27.24
N ASP A 321 -18.14 18.94 -28.39
CA ASP A 321 -17.04 18.74 -29.35
C ASP A 321 -15.67 19.21 -28.81
N VAL A 322 -15.66 20.25 -27.97
CA VAL A 322 -14.42 20.75 -27.35
C VAL A 322 -13.81 19.66 -26.46
N TYR A 323 -14.66 19.00 -25.66
CA TYR A 323 -14.24 17.87 -24.83
C TYR A 323 -13.68 16.72 -25.68
N VAL A 324 -14.39 16.32 -26.75
CA VAL A 324 -13.97 15.22 -27.63
C VAL A 324 -12.61 15.51 -28.26
N LYS A 325 -12.39 16.74 -28.74
CA LYS A 325 -11.11 17.16 -29.32
C LYS A 325 -9.97 17.07 -28.30
N GLU A 326 -10.18 17.58 -27.09
CA GLU A 326 -9.17 17.54 -26.03
C GLU A 326 -8.88 16.10 -25.58
N LEU A 327 -9.91 15.28 -25.35
CA LEU A 327 -9.74 13.87 -24.97
C LEU A 327 -8.93 13.10 -26.01
N ASN A 328 -9.23 13.29 -27.30
CA ASN A 328 -8.49 12.67 -28.40
C ASN A 328 -7.02 13.13 -28.43
N ALA A 329 -6.76 14.42 -28.23
CA ALA A 329 -5.40 14.94 -28.16
C ALA A 329 -4.61 14.31 -27.00
N LYS A 330 -5.21 14.19 -25.81
CA LYS A 330 -4.61 13.51 -24.65
C LYS A 330 -4.37 12.03 -24.91
N SER A 331 -5.31 11.34 -25.55
CA SER A 331 -5.16 9.92 -25.91
C SER A 331 -3.98 9.69 -26.88
N ILE A 332 -3.80 10.56 -27.88
CA ILE A 332 -2.66 10.49 -28.81
C ILE A 332 -1.34 10.68 -28.06
N LEU A 333 -1.26 11.70 -27.19
CA LEU A 333 -0.07 11.97 -26.39
C LEU A 333 0.27 10.80 -25.45
N PHE A 334 -0.74 10.22 -24.80
CA PHE A 334 -0.57 9.02 -23.98
C PHE A 334 -0.01 7.85 -24.77
N ASN A 335 -0.60 7.56 -25.94
CA ASN A 335 -0.17 6.45 -26.77
C ASN A 335 1.28 6.61 -27.23
N ARG A 336 1.69 7.84 -27.59
CA ARG A 336 3.07 8.16 -27.95
C ARG A 336 4.01 7.97 -26.76
N LYS A 337 3.73 8.61 -25.61
CA LYS A 337 4.58 8.50 -24.41
C LYS A 337 4.68 7.05 -23.91
N PHE A 338 3.59 6.28 -24.00
CA PHE A 338 3.59 4.86 -23.62
C PHE A 338 4.55 4.05 -24.48
N GLU A 339 4.57 4.26 -25.79
CA GLU A 339 5.52 3.59 -26.67
C GLU A 339 6.96 4.06 -26.41
N GLU A 340 7.19 5.37 -26.26
CA GLU A 340 8.52 5.92 -25.92
C GLU A 340 9.09 5.32 -24.62
N THR A 341 8.20 5.06 -23.64
CA THR A 341 8.58 4.53 -22.32
C THR A 341 8.84 3.03 -22.35
N PHE A 342 7.91 2.23 -22.90
CA PHE A 342 7.92 0.78 -22.76
C PHE A 342 8.37 0.02 -24.02
N ARG A 343 8.41 0.68 -25.18
CA ARG A 343 8.94 0.17 -26.46
C ARG A 343 8.41 -1.22 -26.84
N LEU A 344 7.12 -1.45 -26.59
CA LEU A 344 6.51 -2.76 -26.78
C LEU A 344 6.32 -3.09 -28.27
N HIS A 345 6.10 -2.08 -29.12
CA HIS A 345 6.05 -2.29 -30.56
C HIS A 345 7.42 -2.68 -31.11
N GLU A 346 8.49 -2.00 -30.68
CA GLU A 346 9.88 -2.33 -31.04
C GLU A 346 10.27 -3.76 -30.60
N LYS A 347 9.68 -4.24 -29.50
CA LYS A 347 9.85 -5.62 -29.00
C LYS A 347 8.89 -6.64 -29.64
N ASN A 348 8.27 -6.29 -30.77
CA ASN A 348 7.40 -7.16 -31.56
C ASN A 348 6.13 -7.67 -30.85
N PHE A 349 5.63 -6.97 -29.82
CA PHE A 349 4.33 -7.30 -29.24
C PHE A 349 3.20 -6.90 -30.19
N THR A 350 2.18 -7.76 -30.32
CA THR A 350 1.01 -7.45 -31.14
C THR A 350 0.15 -6.36 -30.50
N LYS A 351 -0.70 -5.70 -31.32
CA LYS A 351 -1.63 -4.66 -30.85
C LYS A 351 -2.48 -5.10 -29.64
N ASN A 352 -2.85 -6.38 -29.56
CA ASN A 352 -3.64 -6.89 -28.44
C ASN A 352 -2.84 -6.96 -27.13
N TYR A 353 -1.56 -7.36 -27.18
CA TYR A 353 -0.69 -7.34 -26.01
C TYR A 353 -0.35 -5.91 -25.59
N ILE A 354 -0.18 -5.00 -26.54
CA ILE A 354 0.02 -3.57 -26.23
C ILE A 354 -1.23 -2.98 -25.57
N LYS A 355 -2.44 -3.33 -26.05
CA LYS A 355 -3.70 -2.94 -25.39
C LYS A 355 -3.79 -3.50 -23.97
N PHE A 356 -3.45 -4.78 -23.79
CA PHE A 356 -3.33 -5.40 -22.46
C PHE A 356 -2.40 -4.59 -21.54
N ALA A 357 -1.18 -4.30 -21.98
CA ALA A 357 -0.22 -3.55 -21.17
C ALA A 357 -0.72 -2.14 -20.82
N LYS A 358 -1.36 -1.43 -21.77
CA LYS A 358 -1.97 -0.11 -21.52
C LYS A 358 -3.08 -0.17 -20.49
N THR A 359 -3.95 -1.17 -20.54
CA THR A 359 -5.02 -1.37 -19.54
C THR A 359 -4.44 -1.69 -18.16
N VAL A 360 -3.44 -2.55 -18.07
CA VAL A 360 -2.82 -2.89 -16.78
C VAL A 360 -2.11 -1.66 -16.17
N PHE A 361 -1.30 -0.97 -16.97
CA PHE A 361 -0.64 0.28 -16.58
C PHE A 361 -1.64 1.33 -16.11
N SER A 362 -2.65 1.62 -16.93
CA SER A 362 -3.61 2.69 -16.66
C SER A 362 -4.44 2.43 -15.40
N ASN A 363 -4.73 1.16 -15.09
CA ASN A 363 -5.40 0.80 -13.84
C ASN A 363 -4.54 1.02 -12.60
N LEU A 364 -3.23 0.76 -12.64
CA LEU A 364 -2.33 1.13 -11.54
C LEU A 364 -2.37 2.64 -11.33
N ILE A 365 -2.17 3.41 -12.39
CA ILE A 365 -2.13 4.87 -12.32
C ILE A 365 -3.48 5.45 -11.87
N GLY A 366 -4.59 4.92 -12.37
CA GLY A 366 -5.94 5.30 -11.95
C GLY A 366 -6.34 4.74 -10.58
N GLY A 367 -5.46 3.96 -9.94
CA GLY A 367 -5.57 3.52 -8.55
C GLY A 367 -4.86 4.45 -7.56
N ILE A 368 -4.13 5.46 -8.03
CA ILE A 368 -3.48 6.46 -7.16
C ILE A 368 -4.57 7.27 -6.44
N GLY A 369 -4.49 7.30 -5.11
CA GLY A 369 -5.43 7.98 -4.23
C GLY A 369 -4.78 9.08 -3.39
N TYR A 370 -5.63 9.91 -2.79
CA TYR A 370 -5.24 10.91 -1.80
C TYR A 370 -6.08 10.76 -0.54
N PHE A 371 -5.41 10.43 0.55
CA PHE A 371 -5.99 10.14 1.85
C PHE A 371 -5.53 11.16 2.88
N TYR A 372 -6.35 11.42 3.90
CA TYR A 372 -5.99 12.30 5.00
C TYR A 372 -6.62 11.79 6.29
N GLY A 373 -5.83 11.69 7.35
CA GLY A 373 -6.30 11.15 8.62
C GLY A 373 -5.14 10.79 9.54
N ALA A 374 -5.43 10.01 10.57
CA ALA A 374 -4.45 9.53 11.54
C ALA A 374 -4.57 8.02 11.70
N SER A 375 -3.47 7.30 11.51
CA SER A 375 -3.39 5.87 11.79
C SER A 375 -3.54 5.60 13.29
N ARG A 376 -4.09 4.43 13.65
CA ARG A 376 -4.16 3.96 15.04
C ARG A 376 -2.99 3.04 15.33
N VAL A 377 -2.22 3.34 16.35
CA VAL A 377 -0.95 2.64 16.64
C VAL A 377 -0.85 2.20 18.09
N ARG A 378 0.05 1.25 18.35
CA ARG A 378 0.39 0.78 19.69
C ARG A 378 1.89 0.47 19.78
N SER A 379 2.49 0.79 20.92
CA SER A 379 3.80 0.29 21.34
C SER A 379 3.71 -0.50 22.63
N GLU A 380 4.81 -1.16 23.02
CA GLU A 380 4.95 -1.85 24.29
C GLU A 380 4.79 -0.93 25.52
N HIS A 381 4.99 0.37 25.33
CA HIS A 381 4.87 1.37 26.40
C HIS A 381 3.44 1.93 26.53
N THR A 382 2.61 1.83 25.49
CA THR A 382 1.23 2.34 25.50
C THR A 382 0.22 1.31 26.03
N GLN A 383 -0.65 1.71 26.96
CA GLN A 383 -1.70 0.82 27.49
C GLN A 383 -2.82 0.52 26.49
N ALA A 384 -3.15 1.48 25.62
CA ALA A 384 -4.20 1.38 24.62
C ALA A 384 -3.72 1.98 23.29
N PRO A 385 -4.36 1.66 22.15
CA PRO A 385 -3.99 2.26 20.88
C PRO A 385 -4.15 3.77 20.90
N VAL A 386 -3.14 4.49 20.44
CA VAL A 386 -3.10 5.95 20.35
C VAL A 386 -3.15 6.39 18.87
N PRO A 387 -3.68 7.58 18.56
CA PRO A 387 -3.63 8.09 17.19
C PRO A 387 -2.23 8.63 16.87
N TYR A 388 -1.81 8.44 15.61
CA TYR A 388 -0.78 9.27 14.98
C TYR A 388 -1.26 10.71 14.83
N TRP A 389 -0.36 11.61 14.41
CA TRP A 389 -0.75 12.92 13.94
C TRP A 389 -1.57 12.81 12.63
N LYS A 390 -2.44 13.79 12.39
CA LYS A 390 -3.17 13.86 11.11
C LYS A 390 -2.21 14.24 9.99
N ALA A 391 -2.15 13.44 8.94
CA ALA A 391 -1.28 13.67 7.80
C ALA A 391 -1.91 13.18 6.49
N PRO A 392 -1.50 13.75 5.36
CA PRO A 392 -1.91 13.26 4.05
C PRO A 392 -1.06 12.08 3.59
N LEU A 393 -1.64 11.24 2.74
CA LEU A 393 -0.93 10.22 1.97
C LEU A 393 -1.39 10.26 0.51
N PHE A 394 -0.44 10.41 -0.40
CA PHE A 394 -0.64 10.29 -1.84
C PHE A 394 0.08 9.03 -2.30
N THR A 395 -0.66 8.02 -2.78
CA THR A 395 -0.14 6.66 -2.98
C THR A 395 -0.99 5.86 -3.95
N ALA A 396 -0.39 4.90 -4.65
CA ALA A 396 -1.13 3.82 -5.32
C ALA A 396 -1.76 2.86 -4.30
N VAL A 397 -2.67 2.01 -4.77
CA VAL A 397 -3.35 1.01 -3.93
C VAL A 397 -3.28 -0.38 -4.59
N PRO A 398 -3.14 -1.48 -3.84
CA PRO A 398 -3.02 -2.82 -4.42
C PRO A 398 -4.25 -3.24 -5.23
N SER A 399 -5.43 -2.90 -4.70
CA SER A 399 -6.71 -3.18 -5.35
C SER A 399 -7.77 -2.15 -4.99
N ARG A 400 -8.48 -1.66 -6.00
CA ARG A 400 -9.60 -0.72 -5.83
C ARG A 400 -10.78 -1.30 -5.06
N SER A 401 -10.99 -2.61 -5.11
CA SER A 401 -12.17 -3.25 -4.50
C SER A 401 -11.96 -3.62 -3.03
N PHE A 402 -10.81 -4.21 -2.72
CA PHE A 402 -10.56 -4.83 -1.43
C PHE A 402 -9.52 -4.07 -0.58
N PHE A 403 -8.55 -3.44 -1.25
CA PHE A 403 -7.43 -2.76 -0.62
C PHE A 403 -7.30 -1.29 -1.07
N PRO A 404 -8.34 -0.43 -1.00
CA PRO A 404 -8.27 0.94 -1.53
C PRO A 404 -7.52 1.90 -0.57
N ARG A 405 -6.31 1.53 -0.15
CA ARG A 405 -5.46 2.23 0.83
C ARG A 405 -3.99 1.88 0.64
N GLY A 406 -3.09 2.63 1.29
CA GLY A 406 -1.65 2.44 1.16
C GLY A 406 -1.14 1.21 1.93
N PHE A 407 -0.32 0.40 1.28
CA PHE A 407 0.44 -0.71 1.87
C PHE A 407 1.93 -0.50 1.59
N LEU A 408 2.75 -0.50 2.65
CA LEU A 408 4.14 -0.03 2.59
C LEU A 408 4.99 -0.87 1.63
N TRP A 409 4.91 -2.19 1.72
CA TRP A 409 5.73 -3.05 0.88
C TRP A 409 5.20 -3.17 -0.56
N ASP A 410 3.89 -3.09 -0.78
CA ASP A 410 3.29 -3.03 -2.12
C ASP A 410 3.77 -1.80 -2.88
N GLU A 411 3.89 -0.65 -2.20
CA GLU A 411 4.18 0.62 -2.86
C GLU A 411 5.56 0.63 -3.53
N GLY A 412 6.56 -0.05 -2.98
CA GLY A 412 7.85 -0.16 -3.68
C GLY A 412 7.73 -0.89 -5.02
N PHE A 413 6.85 -1.89 -5.13
CA PHE A 413 6.57 -2.56 -6.40
C PHE A 413 5.72 -1.70 -7.35
N HIS A 414 4.76 -0.94 -6.82
CA HIS A 414 4.03 0.06 -7.62
C HIS A 414 4.99 1.08 -8.22
N GLY A 415 5.91 1.57 -7.39
CA GLY A 415 6.83 2.64 -7.71
C GLY A 415 7.82 2.31 -8.82
N LEU A 416 8.14 1.03 -9.05
CA LEU A 416 8.94 0.61 -10.21
C LEU A 416 8.27 1.02 -11.54
N LEU A 417 6.97 0.77 -11.67
CA LEU A 417 6.22 1.10 -12.89
C LEU A 417 5.87 2.59 -12.96
N ILE A 418 5.58 3.23 -11.82
CA ILE A 418 5.31 4.67 -11.76
C ILE A 418 6.57 5.47 -12.12
N ALA A 419 7.74 5.11 -11.56
CA ALA A 419 9.02 5.75 -11.86
C ALA A 419 9.38 5.69 -13.35
N ALA A 420 9.14 4.54 -14.00
CA ALA A 420 9.37 4.38 -15.43
C ALA A 420 8.56 5.39 -16.25
N TRP A 421 7.33 5.69 -15.82
CA TRP A 421 6.45 6.65 -16.48
C TRP A 421 6.72 8.11 -16.13
N ASP A 422 6.92 8.40 -14.84
CA ASP A 422 6.96 9.76 -14.30
C ASP A 422 7.65 9.81 -12.93
N ILE A 423 8.95 10.12 -12.94
CA ILE A 423 9.79 10.20 -11.73
C ILE A 423 9.25 11.22 -10.73
N ASP A 424 8.71 12.35 -11.19
CA ASP A 424 8.17 13.38 -10.29
C ASP A 424 6.91 12.89 -9.57
N LEU A 425 6.13 12.02 -10.21
CA LEU A 425 4.98 11.36 -9.59
C LEU A 425 5.45 10.38 -8.50
N GLU A 426 6.45 9.56 -8.79
CA GLU A 426 7.00 8.61 -7.82
C GLU A 426 7.66 9.29 -6.63
N LEU A 427 8.50 10.31 -6.85
CA LEU A 427 9.16 11.03 -5.77
C LEU A 427 8.16 11.73 -4.85
N ASP A 428 7.04 12.20 -5.37
CA ASP A 428 5.94 12.78 -4.59
C ASP A 428 5.26 11.72 -3.70
N ILE A 429 5.03 10.52 -4.23
CA ILE A 429 4.49 9.37 -3.48
C ILE A 429 5.44 8.97 -2.34
N ILE A 430 6.72 8.71 -2.66
CA ILE A 430 7.76 8.37 -1.66
C ILE A 430 7.82 9.45 -0.57
N SER A 431 7.79 10.72 -0.97
CA SER A 431 7.82 11.84 -0.01
C SER A 431 6.66 11.79 1.00
N HIS A 432 5.44 11.48 0.55
CA HIS A 432 4.29 11.35 1.44
C HIS A 432 4.45 10.18 2.41
N TRP A 433 4.96 9.04 1.96
CA TRP A 433 5.22 7.89 2.84
C TRP A 433 6.24 8.19 3.93
N PHE A 434 7.36 8.84 3.60
CA PHE A 434 8.42 9.13 4.56
C PHE A 434 8.08 10.30 5.51
N ASP A 435 7.12 11.16 5.17
CA ASP A 435 6.55 12.15 6.09
C ASP A 435 5.59 11.53 7.14
N LEU A 436 5.21 10.25 6.99
CA LEU A 436 4.46 9.47 8.00
C LEU A 436 5.36 8.74 9.02
N MET A 437 6.67 8.88 8.90
CA MET A 437 7.63 8.22 9.79
C MET A 437 7.66 8.88 11.18
N ASN A 438 7.67 8.07 12.23
CA ASN A 438 7.80 8.55 13.60
C ASN A 438 9.28 8.78 13.99
N VAL A 439 9.51 9.33 15.18
CA VAL A 439 10.85 9.61 15.72
C VAL A 439 11.71 8.36 15.95
N GLU A 440 11.13 7.16 15.91
CA GLU A 440 11.85 5.89 16.00
C GLU A 440 12.41 5.45 14.64
N GLY A 441 11.96 6.05 13.54
CA GLY A 441 12.24 5.58 12.19
C GLY A 441 11.22 4.56 11.69
N TRP A 442 10.10 4.36 12.37
CA TRP A 442 9.06 3.39 11.98
C TRP A 442 7.94 4.03 11.16
N ILE A 443 7.45 3.27 10.18
CA ILE A 443 6.29 3.61 9.32
C ILE A 443 5.28 2.46 9.44
N PRO A 444 4.01 2.72 9.79
CA PRO A 444 2.98 1.69 9.80
C PRO A 444 2.83 1.01 8.43
N ARG A 445 2.77 -0.34 8.43
CA ARG A 445 2.71 -1.14 7.19
C ARG A 445 1.46 -0.91 6.36
N GLU A 446 0.35 -0.56 7.00
CA GLU A 446 -0.96 -0.36 6.38
C GLU A 446 -1.51 1.00 6.84
N GLN A 447 -1.77 1.89 5.89
CA GLN A 447 -2.16 3.28 6.15
C GLN A 447 -3.67 3.44 6.02
N ILE A 448 -4.36 3.43 7.17
CA ILE A 448 -5.82 3.51 7.25
C ILE A 448 -6.19 4.93 7.68
N LEU A 449 -6.32 5.81 6.69
CA LEU A 449 -6.45 7.25 6.92
C LEU A 449 -7.87 7.73 6.55
N GLY A 450 -8.67 8.02 7.57
CA GLY A 450 -10.03 8.55 7.42
C GLY A 450 -11.10 7.46 7.37
N ARG A 451 -12.36 7.89 7.50
CA ARG A 451 -13.51 6.98 7.68
C ARG A 451 -13.80 6.08 6.48
N GLU A 452 -13.54 6.58 5.27
CA GLU A 452 -13.68 5.78 4.05
C GLU A 452 -12.72 4.58 4.04
N ALA A 453 -11.48 4.77 4.48
CA ALA A 453 -10.50 3.69 4.60
C ALA A 453 -10.87 2.73 5.75
N GLU A 454 -11.23 3.27 6.93
CA GLU A 454 -11.63 2.47 8.10
C GLU A 454 -12.84 1.56 7.80
N ALA A 455 -13.81 2.03 7.02
CA ALA A 455 -15.01 1.27 6.66
C ALA A 455 -14.70 0.00 5.84
N LYS A 456 -13.51 -0.09 5.23
CA LYS A 456 -13.05 -1.22 4.43
C LYS A 456 -12.13 -2.18 5.17
N VAL A 457 -11.94 -1.99 6.49
CA VAL A 457 -10.99 -2.79 7.28
C VAL A 457 -11.69 -3.39 8.50
N PRO A 458 -11.61 -4.72 8.69
CA PRO A 458 -12.04 -5.35 9.94
C PRO A 458 -11.32 -4.74 11.16
N LYS A 459 -12.03 -4.61 12.29
CA LYS A 459 -11.56 -3.83 13.46
C LYS A 459 -10.23 -4.32 14.03
N GLU A 460 -9.97 -5.62 13.92
CA GLU A 460 -8.77 -6.31 14.37
C GLU A 460 -7.51 -5.87 13.61
N PHE A 461 -7.63 -5.44 12.35
CA PHE A 461 -6.48 -5.03 11.51
C PHE A 461 -6.22 -3.52 11.52
N ILE A 462 -7.07 -2.73 12.19
CA ILE A 462 -6.93 -1.27 12.20
C ILE A 462 -5.70 -0.83 12.99
N THR A 463 -5.41 -1.48 14.11
CA THR A 463 -4.30 -1.06 15.00
C THR A 463 -2.97 -1.60 14.49
N GLN A 464 -2.03 -0.70 14.23
CA GLN A 464 -0.67 -1.02 13.80
C GLN A 464 0.27 -1.08 15.01
N THR A 465 1.19 -2.05 15.05
CA THR A 465 2.11 -2.23 16.18
C THR A 465 3.53 -1.87 15.77
N ASN A 466 4.22 -1.02 16.54
CA ASN A 466 5.52 -0.47 16.14
C ASN A 466 6.69 -1.47 16.18
N THR A 467 6.53 -2.66 16.76
CA THR A 467 7.50 -3.76 16.62
C THR A 467 7.41 -4.45 15.27
N ASN A 468 6.27 -4.30 14.58
CA ASN A 468 5.99 -5.00 13.33
C ASN A 468 6.55 -4.22 12.15
N ALA A 469 7.53 -4.83 11.49
CA ALA A 469 8.14 -4.33 10.27
C ALA A 469 7.37 -4.78 9.00
N ASN A 470 7.84 -4.35 7.83
CA ASN A 470 7.39 -4.83 6.51
C ASN A 470 8.54 -4.73 5.47
N PRO A 471 8.65 -5.58 4.43
CA PRO A 471 9.77 -5.51 3.50
C PRO A 471 10.02 -4.07 2.99
N PRO A 472 11.27 -3.57 3.06
CA PRO A 472 11.58 -2.18 2.75
C PRO A 472 11.73 -1.96 1.24
N THR A 473 10.66 -2.23 0.49
CA THR A 473 10.68 -2.28 -0.98
C THR A 473 10.93 -0.93 -1.65
N PHE A 474 10.78 0.20 -0.96
CA PHE A 474 11.23 1.50 -1.49
C PHE A 474 12.73 1.53 -1.83
N PHE A 475 13.56 0.69 -1.18
CA PHE A 475 14.96 0.55 -1.58
C PHE A 475 15.11 -0.15 -2.95
N LEU A 476 14.16 -0.99 -3.37
CA LEU A 476 14.11 -1.51 -4.75
C LEU A 476 13.83 -0.36 -5.72
N THR A 477 12.80 0.44 -5.44
CA THR A 477 12.37 1.55 -6.30
C THR A 477 13.47 2.59 -6.46
N LEU A 478 14.06 3.05 -5.35
CA LEU A 478 15.13 4.04 -5.38
C LEU A 478 16.34 3.52 -6.16
N ARG A 479 16.73 2.26 -5.94
CA ARG A 479 17.84 1.65 -6.68
C ARG A 479 17.55 1.52 -8.16
N TYR A 480 16.33 1.12 -8.52
CA TYR A 480 15.86 1.08 -9.90
C TYR A 480 15.95 2.47 -10.56
N ILE A 481 15.55 3.54 -9.85
CA ILE A 481 15.65 4.92 -10.38
C ILE A 481 17.11 5.33 -10.54
N ILE A 482 17.99 5.03 -9.58
CA ILE A 482 19.42 5.34 -9.69
C ILE A 482 20.02 4.63 -10.91
N HIS A 483 19.74 3.35 -11.11
CA HIS A 483 20.37 2.56 -12.18
C HIS A 483 19.84 2.89 -13.56
N ASN A 484 18.57 3.29 -13.69
CA ASN A 484 17.94 3.55 -14.99
C ASN A 484 17.78 5.03 -15.32
N TYR A 485 17.82 5.93 -14.32
CA TYR A 485 17.45 7.33 -14.47
C TYR A 485 18.33 8.30 -13.64
N ALA A 486 19.57 7.94 -13.31
CA ALA A 486 20.50 8.80 -12.55
C ALA A 486 20.59 10.24 -13.09
N GLU A 487 20.72 10.41 -14.42
CA GLU A 487 20.82 11.74 -15.05
C GLU A 487 19.56 12.60 -14.84
N ARG A 488 18.40 11.97 -14.68
CA ARG A 488 17.15 12.68 -14.38
C ARG A 488 17.05 13.04 -12.90
N LEU A 489 17.75 12.33 -12.01
CA LEU A 489 17.78 12.63 -10.59
C LEU A 489 18.67 13.84 -10.25
N THR A 490 19.63 14.18 -11.10
CA THR A 490 20.55 15.30 -10.89
C THR A 490 19.96 16.67 -11.23
N GLU A 491 18.70 16.73 -11.70
CA GLU A 491 17.94 17.98 -11.77
C GLU A 491 17.76 18.59 -10.37
N GLU A 492 17.98 19.90 -10.22
CA GLU A 492 18.11 20.58 -8.92
C GLU A 492 16.92 20.32 -7.97
N ASP A 493 15.69 20.39 -8.49
CA ASP A 493 14.47 20.14 -7.70
C ASP A 493 14.41 18.70 -7.14
N ARG A 494 14.86 17.71 -7.92
CA ARG A 494 14.83 16.29 -7.53
C ARG A 494 15.97 15.96 -6.57
N LEU A 495 17.16 16.53 -6.76
CA LEU A 495 18.25 16.45 -5.79
C LEU A 495 17.81 17.00 -4.43
N GLY A 496 17.12 18.15 -4.41
CA GLY A 496 16.59 18.71 -3.17
C GLY A 496 15.59 17.79 -2.47
N VAL A 497 14.77 17.04 -3.21
CA VAL A 497 13.88 16.01 -2.63
C VAL A 497 14.70 14.87 -2.02
N LEU A 498 15.69 14.35 -2.75
CA LEU A 498 16.56 13.27 -2.25
C LEU A 498 17.35 13.69 -1.00
N ASP A 499 17.82 14.93 -0.95
CA ASP A 499 18.56 15.47 0.19
C ASP A 499 17.71 15.50 1.48
N ARG A 500 16.44 15.89 1.37
CA ARG A 500 15.48 15.86 2.49
C ARG A 500 15.01 14.45 2.83
N LEU A 501 14.94 13.56 1.84
CA LEU A 501 14.54 12.17 2.02
C LEU A 501 15.64 11.35 2.70
N TYR A 502 16.91 11.63 2.41
CA TYR A 502 18.05 10.82 2.85
C TYR A 502 18.12 10.62 4.38
N PRO A 503 18.01 11.64 5.25
CA PRO A 503 17.98 11.44 6.70
C PRO A 503 16.86 10.51 7.18
N ARG A 504 15.72 10.51 6.48
CA ARG A 504 14.59 9.63 6.80
C ARG A 504 14.85 8.20 6.37
N LEU A 505 15.45 7.99 5.20
CA LEU A 505 15.90 6.67 4.76
C LEU A 505 16.94 6.08 5.70
N VAL A 506 17.87 6.91 6.19
CA VAL A 506 18.86 6.53 7.22
C VAL A 506 18.15 6.06 8.49
N ALA A 507 17.24 6.86 9.04
CA ALA A 507 16.51 6.51 10.25
C ALA A 507 15.67 5.23 10.08
N TRP A 508 15.01 5.07 8.94
CA TRP A 508 14.23 3.88 8.62
C TRP A 508 15.10 2.63 8.52
N PHE A 509 16.24 2.72 7.83
CA PHE A 509 17.20 1.62 7.76
C PHE A 509 17.80 1.27 9.12
N ASP A 510 18.23 2.27 9.90
CA ASP A 510 18.81 2.06 11.22
C ASP A 510 17.77 1.43 12.17
N TRP A 511 16.49 1.82 12.08
CA TRP A 511 15.38 1.16 12.78
C TRP A 511 15.23 -0.31 12.38
N PHE A 512 15.27 -0.64 11.08
CA PHE A 512 15.25 -2.03 10.61
C PHE A 512 16.43 -2.84 11.16
N ASN A 513 17.63 -2.30 11.00
CA ASN A 513 18.89 -2.95 11.33
C ASN A 513 19.02 -3.23 12.84
N THR A 514 18.42 -2.38 13.67
CA THR A 514 18.44 -2.52 15.13
C THR A 514 17.29 -3.36 15.68
N THR A 515 16.04 -3.03 15.31
CA THR A 515 14.86 -3.65 15.93
C THR A 515 14.60 -5.07 15.45
N GLN A 516 15.06 -5.41 14.24
CA GLN A 516 14.85 -6.72 13.64
C GLN A 516 16.11 -7.61 13.70
N ALA A 517 17.13 -7.24 14.48
CA ALA A 517 18.34 -8.02 14.67
C ALA A 517 18.03 -9.45 15.16
N GLY A 518 18.77 -10.43 14.64
CA GLY A 518 18.68 -11.83 15.02
C GLY A 518 19.60 -12.16 16.20
N PRO A 519 19.66 -13.45 16.61
CA PRO A 519 20.42 -13.89 17.77
C PRO A 519 21.95 -13.84 17.58
N ILE A 520 22.43 -13.77 16.33
CA ILE A 520 23.87 -13.72 16.00
C ILE A 520 24.19 -12.56 15.04
N PRO A 521 25.44 -12.03 15.02
CA PRO A 521 25.84 -10.95 14.12
C PRO A 521 25.53 -11.26 12.65
N GLY A 522 24.91 -10.29 11.95
CA GLY A 522 24.54 -10.44 10.53
C GLY A 522 23.29 -11.28 10.27
N SER A 523 22.66 -11.85 11.31
CA SER A 523 21.35 -12.49 11.20
C SER A 523 20.22 -11.54 11.60
N TYR A 524 19.02 -11.80 11.08
CA TYR A 524 17.82 -10.99 11.35
C TYR A 524 16.62 -11.89 11.60
N ARG A 525 15.62 -11.36 12.32
CA ARG A 525 14.38 -12.07 12.64
C ARG A 525 13.19 -11.11 12.68
N TRP A 526 12.19 -11.45 11.88
CA TRP A 526 10.89 -10.79 11.88
C TRP A 526 10.22 -10.88 13.26
N ARG A 527 9.76 -9.74 13.78
CA ARG A 527 8.94 -9.69 15.00
C ARG A 527 7.46 -9.92 14.69
N GLY A 528 6.65 -10.23 15.71
CA GLY A 528 5.20 -10.33 15.59
C GLY A 528 4.63 -11.70 15.21
N ARG A 529 5.44 -12.77 15.18
CA ARG A 529 4.94 -14.15 15.07
C ARG A 529 4.30 -14.58 16.41
N ASP A 530 3.19 -15.33 16.33
CA ASP A 530 2.51 -15.87 17.52
C ASP A 530 3.09 -17.22 17.93
N ALA A 531 3.87 -17.26 19.01
CA ALA A 531 4.44 -18.49 19.55
C ALA A 531 3.42 -19.38 20.30
N GLN A 532 2.27 -18.83 20.66
CA GLN A 532 1.27 -19.49 21.53
C GLN A 532 0.05 -19.99 20.75
N THR A 533 -0.03 -19.73 19.44
CA THR A 533 -1.17 -20.17 18.62
C THR A 533 -1.30 -21.69 18.61
N THR A 534 -2.49 -22.15 18.96
CA THR A 534 -2.90 -23.56 18.88
C THR A 534 -3.89 -23.81 17.74
N ARG A 535 -4.26 -22.78 16.98
CA ARG A 535 -5.22 -22.89 15.87
C ARG A 535 -4.53 -22.96 14.50
N GLU A 536 -3.34 -22.40 14.41
CA GLU A 536 -2.56 -22.37 13.18
C GLU A 536 -1.65 -23.58 13.06
N LEU A 537 -1.68 -24.27 11.93
CA LEU A 537 -0.79 -25.39 11.59
C LEU A 537 0.68 -24.95 11.60
N ASN A 538 0.97 -23.76 11.08
CA ASN A 538 2.25 -23.08 11.20
C ASN A 538 2.00 -21.59 11.51
N PRO A 539 2.61 -21.01 12.56
CA PRO A 539 2.35 -19.63 12.94
C PRO A 539 2.69 -18.63 11.83
N LYS A 540 1.78 -17.72 11.50
CA LYS A 540 1.96 -16.72 10.43
C LYS A 540 3.13 -15.77 10.70
N THR A 541 3.62 -15.14 9.63
CA THR A 541 4.62 -14.05 9.66
C THR A 541 4.13 -12.85 8.85
N LEU A 542 3.04 -12.21 9.29
CA LEU A 542 2.39 -11.10 8.57
C LEU A 542 3.35 -9.93 8.24
N THR A 543 4.36 -9.74 9.10
CA THR A 543 5.38 -8.70 8.93
C THR A 543 6.27 -8.94 7.71
N SER A 544 6.46 -10.17 7.25
CA SER A 544 7.30 -10.41 6.07
C SER A 544 6.59 -10.11 4.75
N GLY A 545 5.26 -9.93 4.75
CA GLY A 545 4.45 -9.86 3.53
C GLY A 545 4.20 -11.21 2.85
N LEU A 546 4.71 -12.30 3.42
CA LEU A 546 4.46 -13.68 2.98
C LEU A 546 3.73 -14.44 4.09
N ASP A 547 2.50 -14.01 4.38
CA ASP A 547 1.74 -14.25 5.61
C ASP A 547 1.80 -15.69 6.15
N ASP A 548 1.44 -16.68 5.34
CA ASP A 548 1.39 -18.10 5.71
C ASP A 548 2.54 -18.93 5.12
N TYR A 549 3.58 -18.28 4.55
CA TYR A 549 4.76 -19.00 4.07
C TYR A 549 5.40 -19.75 5.24
N PRO A 550 5.61 -21.08 5.11
CA PRO A 550 6.12 -21.89 6.21
C PRO A 550 7.45 -21.41 6.77
N ARG A 551 7.51 -21.22 8.09
CA ARG A 551 8.76 -20.98 8.86
C ARG A 551 8.90 -21.99 9.99
N ALA A 552 9.80 -21.73 10.95
CA ALA A 552 9.94 -22.57 12.14
C ALA A 552 8.57 -22.83 12.79
N SER A 553 8.28 -24.08 13.14
CA SER A 553 6.95 -24.44 13.62
C SER A 553 6.73 -23.98 15.06
N HIS A 554 7.80 -23.73 15.80
CA HIS A 554 7.76 -23.20 17.15
C HIS A 554 8.57 -21.89 17.16
N PRO A 555 7.91 -20.73 16.99
CA PRO A 555 8.58 -19.43 16.99
C PRO A 555 9.34 -19.20 18.28
N THR A 556 10.58 -18.74 18.16
CA THR A 556 11.50 -18.49 19.28
C THR A 556 12.43 -17.33 18.94
N ASP A 557 13.19 -16.84 19.92
CA ASP A 557 14.18 -15.78 19.66
C ASP A 557 15.40 -16.28 18.87
N ASP A 558 15.58 -17.61 18.74
CA ASP A 558 16.65 -18.27 17.99
C ASP A 558 16.44 -18.28 16.46
N GLU A 559 15.29 -17.80 15.97
CA GLU A 559 15.01 -17.82 14.54
C GLU A 559 15.93 -16.90 13.74
N ARG A 560 16.27 -17.32 12.51
CA ARG A 560 17.01 -16.51 11.53
C ARG A 560 16.27 -16.54 10.22
N HIS A 561 15.83 -15.38 9.74
CA HIS A 561 15.02 -15.23 8.53
C HIS A 561 15.87 -14.72 7.36
N LEU A 562 15.98 -15.55 6.33
CA LEU A 562 16.83 -15.34 5.17
C LEU A 562 16.39 -14.13 4.33
N ASP A 563 15.10 -14.03 4.08
CA ASP A 563 14.50 -12.94 3.31
C ASP A 563 14.79 -11.57 3.93
N LEU A 564 14.63 -11.45 5.25
CA LEU A 564 14.92 -10.22 5.98
C LEU A 564 16.39 -9.83 5.90
N ARG A 565 17.32 -10.78 6.03
CA ARG A 565 18.75 -10.52 5.84
C ARG A 565 19.04 -9.93 4.46
N CYS A 566 18.45 -10.50 3.41
CA CYS A 566 18.59 -10.00 2.04
C CYS A 566 17.98 -8.60 1.86
N TRP A 567 16.86 -8.29 2.51
CA TRP A 567 16.28 -6.95 2.49
C TRP A 567 17.18 -5.90 3.15
N VAL A 568 17.78 -6.20 4.29
CA VAL A 568 18.71 -5.27 4.96
C VAL A 568 19.96 -5.07 4.12
N MET A 569 20.51 -6.12 3.52
CA MET A 569 21.63 -6.00 2.58
C MET A 569 21.29 -5.08 1.38
N LEU A 570 20.09 -5.21 0.81
CA LEU A 570 19.63 -4.34 -0.27
C LEU A 570 19.51 -2.88 0.20
N GLY A 571 18.95 -2.64 1.39
CA GLY A 571 18.85 -1.29 1.96
C GLY A 571 20.22 -0.64 2.15
N ALA A 572 21.20 -1.40 2.62
CA ALA A 572 22.57 -0.92 2.83
C ALA A 572 23.22 -0.46 1.52
N VAL A 573 23.17 -1.27 0.45
CA VAL A 573 23.76 -0.88 -0.84
C VAL A 573 23.04 0.30 -1.47
N THR A 574 21.70 0.36 -1.38
CA THR A 574 20.94 1.51 -1.91
C THR A 574 21.29 2.81 -1.16
N LEU A 575 21.45 2.75 0.17
CA LEU A 575 21.89 3.92 0.95
C LEU A 575 23.32 4.35 0.62
N ALA A 576 24.23 3.41 0.37
CA ALA A 576 25.58 3.71 -0.06
C ALA A 576 25.60 4.41 -1.44
N GLU A 577 24.80 3.91 -2.39
CA GLU A 577 24.65 4.51 -3.73
C GLU A 577 24.04 5.93 -3.64
N LEU A 578 23.03 6.14 -2.80
CA LEU A 578 22.43 7.46 -2.55
C LEU A 578 23.40 8.42 -1.86
N ALA A 579 24.17 7.94 -0.88
CA ALA A 579 25.19 8.76 -0.19
C ALA A 579 26.21 9.29 -1.22
N LYS A 580 26.67 8.41 -2.11
CA LYS A 580 27.58 8.79 -3.20
C LYS A 580 26.93 9.82 -4.14
N LEU A 581 25.68 9.61 -4.54
CA LEU A 581 24.95 10.55 -5.41
C LEU A 581 24.81 11.95 -4.78
N LEU A 582 24.59 12.00 -3.46
CA LEU A 582 24.42 13.24 -2.68
C LEU A 582 25.74 13.82 -2.14
N ASN A 583 26.89 13.23 -2.46
CA ASN A 583 28.20 13.60 -1.92
C ASN A 583 28.22 13.61 -0.38
N ARG A 584 27.66 12.58 0.25
CA ARG A 584 27.62 12.35 1.70
C ARG A 584 28.49 11.15 2.09
N ASP A 585 28.88 11.09 3.36
CA ASP A 585 29.57 9.91 3.89
C ASP A 585 28.63 8.69 3.92
N GLY A 586 28.97 7.67 3.15
CA GLY A 586 28.25 6.39 3.08
C GLY A 586 29.07 5.19 3.54
N HIS A 587 30.26 5.38 4.13
CA HIS A 587 31.20 4.28 4.42
C HIS A 587 30.57 3.18 5.28
N LYS A 588 29.83 3.53 6.34
CA LYS A 588 29.14 2.53 7.19
C LYS A 588 28.16 1.63 6.42
N TYR A 589 27.54 2.16 5.37
CA TYR A 589 26.59 1.40 4.54
C TYR A 589 27.31 0.50 3.54
N VAL A 590 28.44 0.94 3.01
CA VAL A 590 29.35 0.10 2.22
C VAL A 590 29.84 -1.07 3.07
N ASP A 591 30.31 -0.81 4.30
CA ASP A 591 30.80 -1.86 5.20
C ASP A 591 29.69 -2.84 5.59
N THR A 592 28.50 -2.33 5.90
CA THR A 592 27.32 -3.17 6.20
C THR A 592 26.95 -4.04 4.99
N PHE A 593 26.94 -3.48 3.78
CA PHE A 593 26.70 -4.23 2.57
C PHE A 593 27.78 -5.29 2.35
N SER A 594 29.07 -4.94 2.42
CA SER A 594 30.18 -5.89 2.26
C SER A 594 30.11 -7.04 3.25
N PHE A 595 29.79 -6.75 4.52
CA PHE A 595 29.61 -7.76 5.56
C PHE A 595 28.44 -8.71 5.24
N LEU A 596 27.29 -8.18 4.82
CA LEU A 596 26.12 -9.01 4.49
C LEU A 596 26.22 -9.70 3.13
N ALA A 597 26.97 -9.15 2.18
CA ALA A 597 27.18 -9.72 0.85
C ALA A 597 28.17 -10.90 0.85
N ASP A 598 28.96 -11.07 1.91
CA ASP A 598 29.87 -12.20 2.06
C ASP A 598 29.10 -13.54 1.98
N ASN A 599 29.39 -14.30 0.91
CA ASN A 599 28.76 -15.60 0.66
C ASN A 599 29.16 -16.63 1.71
N THR A 600 30.35 -16.56 2.31
CA THR A 600 30.77 -17.48 3.39
C THR A 600 29.95 -17.24 4.65
N LEU A 601 29.70 -15.98 5.01
CA LEU A 601 28.82 -15.64 6.11
C LEU A 601 27.38 -16.09 5.83
N LEU A 602 26.85 -15.78 4.64
CA LEU A 602 25.51 -16.21 4.23
C LEU A 602 25.36 -17.73 4.31
N ASP A 603 26.33 -18.48 3.80
CA ASP A 603 26.35 -19.93 3.80
C ASP A 603 26.33 -20.47 5.24
N SER A 604 27.19 -19.95 6.12
CA SER A 604 27.27 -20.40 7.51
C SER A 604 25.97 -20.23 8.30
N GLN A 605 25.12 -19.27 7.90
CA GLN A 605 23.90 -18.91 8.61
C GLN A 605 22.63 -19.51 7.99
N HIS A 606 22.64 -19.79 6.69
CA HIS A 606 21.42 -20.10 5.93
C HIS A 606 21.55 -21.25 4.93
N TRP A 607 22.73 -21.77 4.64
CA TRP A 607 22.88 -22.89 3.70
C TRP A 607 22.73 -24.25 4.44
N SER A 608 21.72 -25.02 4.06
CA SER A 608 21.59 -26.42 4.47
C SER A 608 22.37 -27.30 3.50
N GLU A 609 23.46 -27.90 3.98
CA GLU A 609 24.22 -28.89 3.21
C GLU A 609 23.41 -30.14 2.91
N ALA A 610 22.57 -30.57 3.86
CA ALA A 610 21.74 -31.78 3.71
C ALA A 610 20.73 -31.68 2.55
N ALA A 611 20.15 -30.49 2.36
CA ALA A 611 19.16 -30.23 1.32
C ALA A 611 19.71 -29.44 0.12
N ALA A 612 21.00 -29.06 0.16
CA ALA A 612 21.70 -28.22 -0.80
C ALA A 612 20.90 -26.98 -1.22
N ARG A 613 20.44 -26.19 -0.24
CA ARG A 613 19.63 -24.99 -0.46
C ARG A 613 19.72 -24.01 0.70
N TYR A 614 19.35 -22.75 0.42
CA TYR A 614 19.17 -21.75 1.47
C TYR A 614 17.81 -21.90 2.17
N ALA A 615 17.82 -21.69 3.49
CA ALA A 615 16.65 -21.84 4.36
C ALA A 615 16.69 -20.87 5.54
N ASP A 616 15.52 -20.66 6.15
CA ASP A 616 15.42 -20.13 7.50
C ASP A 616 15.99 -21.15 8.51
N TYR A 617 16.28 -20.68 9.73
CA TYR A 617 16.73 -21.51 10.85
C TYR A 617 15.85 -21.25 12.08
N GLY A 618 15.57 -22.28 12.89
CA GLY A 618 14.83 -22.14 14.13
C GLY A 618 14.34 -23.47 14.72
N LEU A 619 13.53 -23.39 15.78
CA LEU A 619 12.97 -24.55 16.47
C LEU A 619 11.83 -25.17 15.64
N HIS A 620 12.09 -26.31 15.01
CA HIS A 620 11.22 -26.85 13.97
C HIS A 620 11.05 -28.38 14.01
N THR A 621 9.84 -28.79 13.69
CA THR A 621 9.44 -30.13 13.25
C THR A 621 8.41 -29.97 12.12
N ASP A 622 8.48 -30.85 11.12
CA ASP A 622 7.47 -30.96 10.06
C ASP A 622 6.21 -31.72 10.54
N ASP A 623 6.34 -32.49 11.63
CA ASP A 623 5.32 -33.42 12.13
C ASP A 623 4.30 -32.70 13.02
N VAL A 624 3.52 -31.82 12.40
CA VAL A 624 2.39 -31.09 13.00
C VAL A 624 1.11 -31.38 12.22
N ALA A 625 -0.03 -31.41 12.91
CA ALA A 625 -1.32 -31.66 12.28
C ALA A 625 -2.45 -30.86 12.96
N LEU A 626 -3.48 -30.50 12.20
CA LEU A 626 -4.75 -30.02 12.74
C LEU A 626 -5.67 -31.21 13.01
N LYS A 627 -6.15 -31.35 14.26
CA LYS A 627 -7.06 -32.42 14.70
C LYS A 627 -8.26 -31.84 15.45
N ARG A 628 -9.43 -32.48 15.37
CA ARG A 628 -10.57 -32.10 16.22
C ARG A 628 -10.30 -32.56 17.66
N PRO A 629 -10.53 -31.71 18.67
CA PRO A 629 -10.47 -32.14 20.05
C PRO A 629 -11.55 -33.20 20.35
N PRO A 630 -11.34 -34.06 21.37
CA PRO A 630 -12.35 -35.00 21.80
C PRO A 630 -13.58 -34.27 22.39
N PRO A 631 -14.79 -34.81 22.22
CA PRO A 631 -16.00 -34.21 22.77
C PRO A 631 -15.90 -34.09 24.30
N PRO A 632 -16.50 -33.06 24.91
CA PRO A 632 -16.47 -32.90 26.36
C PRO A 632 -17.20 -34.08 27.03
N PRO A 633 -16.78 -34.50 28.24
CA PRO A 633 -17.46 -35.56 28.97
C PRO A 633 -18.92 -35.18 29.25
N PRO A 634 -19.86 -36.14 29.24
CA PRO A 634 -21.28 -35.85 29.43
C PRO A 634 -21.53 -35.25 30.83
N SER A 635 -22.01 -34.00 30.89
CA SER A 635 -22.47 -33.39 32.14
C SER A 635 -23.97 -33.63 32.33
N SER A 636 -24.39 -34.00 33.54
CA SER A 636 -25.79 -34.32 33.88
C SER A 636 -26.77 -33.13 33.89
N SER A 637 -26.31 -31.91 33.60
CA SER A 637 -27.10 -30.69 33.82
C SER A 637 -27.27 -29.77 32.60
N ARG A 638 -26.84 -30.16 31.39
CA ARG A 638 -27.11 -29.37 30.17
C ARG A 638 -27.39 -30.27 28.96
N PRO A 639 -28.43 -29.96 28.14
CA PRO A 639 -28.59 -30.62 26.85
C PRO A 639 -27.37 -30.34 25.97
N PRO A 640 -26.92 -31.28 25.13
CA PRO A 640 -25.76 -31.11 24.28
C PRO A 640 -26.02 -29.98 23.27
N SER A 641 -25.37 -28.84 23.45
CA SER A 641 -25.20 -27.89 22.36
C SER A 641 -24.22 -28.51 21.37
N PHE A 642 -24.70 -28.89 20.18
CA PHE A 642 -23.85 -29.28 19.06
C PHE A 642 -23.11 -28.05 18.49
N GLN A 643 -22.23 -27.44 19.27
CA GLN A 643 -21.19 -26.58 18.71
C GLN A 643 -20.03 -27.49 18.33
N GLN A 644 -19.83 -27.66 17.02
CA GLN A 644 -18.68 -28.38 16.48
C GLN A 644 -17.40 -27.70 17.00
N GLN A 645 -16.55 -28.45 17.70
CA GLN A 645 -15.28 -27.92 18.17
C GLN A 645 -14.34 -27.67 16.97
N GLU A 646 -13.72 -26.49 16.97
CA GLU A 646 -12.73 -26.08 15.96
C GLU A 646 -11.50 -27.00 15.99
N LEU A 647 -10.84 -27.15 14.84
CA LEU A 647 -9.56 -27.86 14.75
C LEU A 647 -8.46 -27.19 15.60
N VAL A 648 -7.68 -28.00 16.30
CA VAL A 648 -6.50 -27.57 17.06
C VAL A 648 -5.23 -28.24 16.53
N ARG A 649 -4.12 -27.52 16.60
CA ARG A 649 -2.79 -28.00 16.24
C ARG A 649 -2.29 -29.00 17.28
N VAL A 650 -1.75 -30.11 16.81
CA VAL A 650 -1.08 -31.15 17.59
C VAL A 650 0.33 -31.35 17.05
N VAL A 651 1.31 -31.39 17.95
CA VAL A 651 2.72 -31.68 17.65
C VAL A 651 2.93 -33.19 17.82
N LEU A 652 3.41 -33.86 16.78
CA LEU A 652 3.57 -35.32 16.74
C LEU A 652 5.01 -35.78 17.01
N THR A 653 5.99 -34.89 16.82
CA THR A 653 7.40 -35.13 17.14
C THR A 653 7.99 -33.86 17.71
N ASP A 654 8.80 -33.99 18.76
CA ASP A 654 9.41 -32.84 19.44
C ASP A 654 10.27 -32.02 18.46
N PRO A 655 10.13 -30.69 18.45
CA PRO A 655 10.92 -29.83 17.58
C PRO A 655 12.38 -29.76 18.03
N ARG A 656 13.27 -29.49 17.09
CA ARG A 656 14.70 -29.22 17.35
C ARG A 656 15.17 -28.00 16.58
N LEU A 657 16.23 -27.35 17.06
CA LEU A 657 16.89 -26.28 16.31
C LEU A 657 17.51 -26.86 15.04
N ARG A 658 17.04 -26.40 13.88
CA ARG A 658 17.49 -26.88 12.57
C ARG A 658 17.19 -25.85 11.47
N TYR A 659 17.76 -26.07 10.29
CA TYR A 659 17.28 -25.43 9.07
C TYR A 659 15.86 -25.94 8.73
N ILE A 660 15.01 -25.01 8.27
CA ILE A 660 13.67 -25.30 7.74
C ILE A 660 13.83 -25.55 6.25
N ASP A 661 14.52 -26.64 5.91
CA ASP A 661 14.99 -26.95 4.55
C ASP A 661 14.01 -27.84 3.74
N THR A 662 12.92 -28.26 4.37
CA THR A 662 11.79 -28.95 3.75
C THR A 662 10.85 -28.00 2.99
N THR A 663 10.92 -26.69 3.25
CA THR A 663 9.98 -25.69 2.73
C THR A 663 10.57 -24.84 1.60
N PHE A 664 11.16 -25.47 0.58
CA PHE A 664 11.75 -24.75 -0.55
C PHE A 664 10.71 -23.90 -1.31
N GLY A 665 11.00 -22.61 -1.51
CA GLY A 665 10.07 -21.66 -2.13
C GLY A 665 10.68 -20.28 -2.30
N TYR A 666 9.85 -19.23 -2.36
CA TYR A 666 10.30 -17.86 -2.58
C TYR A 666 11.35 -17.40 -1.57
N VAL A 667 11.22 -17.72 -0.27
CA VAL A 667 12.24 -17.35 0.75
C VAL A 667 13.62 -17.93 0.39
N SER A 668 13.68 -19.19 -0.05
CA SER A 668 14.92 -19.84 -0.49
C SER A 668 15.57 -19.17 -1.72
N LEU A 669 14.80 -18.38 -2.50
CA LEU A 669 15.28 -17.69 -3.70
C LEU A 669 15.81 -16.28 -3.42
N PHE A 670 15.73 -15.76 -2.20
CA PHE A 670 16.14 -14.38 -1.90
C PHE A 670 17.59 -14.05 -2.30
N PRO A 671 18.60 -14.90 -2.03
CA PRO A 671 19.97 -14.64 -2.51
C PRO A 671 20.07 -14.47 -4.04
N LEU A 672 19.21 -15.16 -4.80
CA LEU A 672 19.09 -14.98 -6.24
C LEU A 672 18.42 -13.64 -6.56
N PHE A 673 17.31 -13.31 -5.91
CA PHE A 673 16.54 -12.07 -6.13
C PHE A 673 17.38 -10.81 -5.93
N VAL A 674 18.23 -10.79 -4.89
CA VAL A 674 19.11 -9.65 -4.58
C VAL A 674 20.46 -9.72 -5.29
N ARG A 675 20.64 -10.69 -6.22
CA ARG A 675 21.81 -10.85 -7.08
C ARG A 675 23.12 -10.98 -6.28
N SER A 676 23.11 -11.70 -5.16
CA SER A 676 24.26 -11.79 -4.24
C SER A 676 25.20 -12.96 -4.48
N LEU A 677 24.92 -13.84 -5.45
CA LEU A 677 25.70 -15.04 -5.70
C LEU A 677 26.75 -14.76 -6.80
N ALA A 678 27.98 -15.25 -6.59
CA ALA A 678 29.00 -15.20 -7.64
C ALA A 678 28.55 -15.99 -8.89
N SER A 679 28.89 -15.49 -10.09
CA SER A 679 28.46 -16.08 -11.38
C SER A 679 29.00 -17.49 -11.64
N ASN A 680 30.08 -17.88 -10.96
CA ASN A 680 30.70 -19.21 -11.01
C ASN A 680 30.37 -20.10 -9.80
N SER A 681 29.48 -19.68 -8.91
CA SER A 681 29.12 -20.44 -7.72
C SER A 681 28.31 -21.70 -8.05
N HIS A 682 28.71 -22.85 -7.54
CA HIS A 682 27.91 -24.09 -7.64
C HIS A 682 26.53 -23.95 -6.99
N LYS A 683 26.38 -23.07 -5.98
CA LYS A 683 25.07 -22.78 -5.36
C LYS A 683 24.14 -22.05 -6.33
N LEU A 684 24.67 -21.15 -7.17
CA LEU A 684 23.91 -20.53 -8.25
C LEU A 684 23.42 -21.59 -9.25
N GLN A 685 24.31 -22.48 -9.70
CA GLN A 685 23.93 -23.61 -10.57
C GLN A 685 22.79 -24.44 -9.98
N LYS A 686 22.91 -24.79 -8.69
CA LYS A 686 21.91 -25.59 -7.99
C LYS A 686 20.56 -24.89 -7.97
N MET A 687 20.53 -23.59 -7.65
CA MET A 687 19.30 -22.80 -7.65
C MET A 687 18.66 -22.70 -9.04
N LEU A 688 19.44 -22.45 -10.10
CA LEU A 688 18.93 -22.41 -11.48
C LEU A 688 18.36 -23.77 -11.91
N THR A 689 19.01 -24.86 -11.50
CA THR A 689 18.58 -26.23 -11.80
C THR A 689 17.27 -26.57 -11.08
N ASP A 690 17.17 -26.24 -9.78
CA ASP A 690 15.96 -26.49 -8.98
C ASP A 690 14.79 -25.60 -9.43
N LEU A 691 15.07 -24.38 -9.85
CA LEU A 691 14.06 -23.44 -10.33
C LEU A 691 13.34 -24.01 -11.56
N ARG A 692 14.03 -24.72 -12.46
CA ARG A 692 13.43 -25.34 -13.65
C ARG A 692 12.59 -26.59 -13.35
N ASN A 693 12.72 -27.17 -12.16
CA ASN A 693 12.11 -28.43 -11.83
C ASN A 693 10.58 -28.29 -11.59
N PRO A 694 9.72 -28.95 -12.39
CA PRO A 694 8.26 -28.86 -12.24
C PRO A 694 7.68 -29.57 -11.01
N GLN A 695 8.48 -30.43 -10.36
CA GLN A 695 8.17 -31.02 -9.05
C GLN A 695 8.53 -30.08 -7.90
N LEU A 696 9.25 -28.99 -8.18
CA LEU A 696 9.50 -27.90 -7.24
C LEU A 696 8.65 -26.70 -7.61
N LEU A 697 9.26 -25.65 -8.17
CA LEU A 697 8.62 -24.34 -8.35
C LEU A 697 8.14 -24.08 -9.77
N TRP A 698 8.68 -24.75 -10.79
CA TRP A 698 8.37 -24.42 -12.18
C TRP A 698 6.94 -24.78 -12.58
N THR A 699 6.28 -23.90 -13.33
CA THR A 699 4.97 -24.12 -13.96
C THR A 699 4.92 -23.46 -15.34
N ASP A 700 3.88 -23.77 -16.11
CA ASP A 700 3.59 -23.12 -17.40
C ASP A 700 2.96 -21.71 -17.24
N TYR A 701 2.85 -21.22 -16.01
CA TYR A 701 2.18 -19.97 -15.66
C TYR A 701 3.06 -19.01 -14.82
N GLY A 702 4.24 -19.46 -14.37
CA GLY A 702 5.13 -18.75 -13.45
C GLY A 702 5.76 -19.67 -12.39
N LEU A 703 6.50 -19.12 -11.43
CA LEU A 703 7.08 -19.85 -10.31
C LEU A 703 6.11 -19.92 -9.13
N ARG A 704 5.94 -21.11 -8.55
CA ARG A 704 5.19 -21.32 -7.29
C ARG A 704 5.84 -20.58 -6.13
N SER A 705 5.01 -20.11 -5.20
CA SER A 705 5.47 -19.61 -3.90
C SER A 705 6.14 -20.70 -3.07
N LEU A 706 5.65 -21.94 -3.13
CA LEU A 706 6.16 -23.08 -2.37
C LEU A 706 6.21 -24.34 -3.23
N ALA A 707 7.28 -25.12 -3.08
CA ALA A 707 7.49 -26.35 -3.84
C ALA A 707 6.45 -27.42 -3.51
N LYS A 708 6.05 -28.21 -4.52
CA LYS A 708 5.10 -29.33 -4.34
C LYS A 708 5.60 -30.38 -3.34
N SER A 709 6.91 -30.51 -3.21
CA SER A 709 7.55 -31.43 -2.25
C SER A 709 7.49 -30.95 -0.80
N SER A 710 7.08 -29.70 -0.54
CA SER A 710 6.94 -29.19 0.81
C SER A 710 5.78 -29.86 1.55
N PRO A 711 5.94 -30.24 2.83
CA PRO A 711 4.84 -30.79 3.65
C PRO A 711 3.61 -29.89 3.74
N LEU A 712 3.81 -28.57 3.58
CA LEU A 712 2.78 -27.55 3.71
C LEU A 712 2.28 -27.00 2.36
N TYR A 713 2.69 -27.59 1.24
CA TYR A 713 2.15 -27.23 -0.07
C TYR A 713 0.63 -27.42 -0.13
N ASN A 714 -0.07 -26.34 -0.48
CA ASN A 714 -1.52 -26.26 -0.62
C ASN A 714 -2.29 -26.71 0.64
N LYS A 715 -1.68 -26.61 1.83
CA LYS A 715 -2.30 -26.91 3.12
C LYS A 715 -2.93 -25.67 3.73
N TYR A 716 -4.15 -25.81 4.21
CA TYR A 716 -4.81 -24.82 5.04
C TYR A 716 -4.01 -24.56 6.31
N ASN A 717 -4.02 -23.32 6.79
CA ASN A 717 -3.38 -22.97 8.04
C ASN A 717 -4.29 -23.14 9.26
N THR A 718 -5.60 -22.98 9.09
CA THR A 718 -6.63 -23.24 10.11
C THR A 718 -7.78 -24.03 9.48
N GLU A 719 -8.91 -24.21 10.16
CA GLU A 719 -10.12 -24.79 9.54
C GLU A 719 -10.68 -23.90 8.41
N HIS A 720 -10.38 -22.60 8.41
CA HIS A 720 -10.97 -21.61 7.51
C HIS A 720 -9.93 -20.83 6.69
N ASP A 721 -8.67 -20.80 7.13
CA ASP A 721 -7.59 -20.10 6.44
C ASP A 721 -6.99 -21.01 5.36
N GLY A 722 -7.45 -20.81 4.12
CA GLY A 722 -6.90 -21.47 2.94
C GLY A 722 -5.42 -21.13 2.67
N PRO A 723 -4.73 -21.91 1.83
CA PRO A 723 -3.34 -21.65 1.46
C PRO A 723 -3.24 -20.35 0.65
N TYR A 724 -2.23 -19.53 0.94
CA TYR A 724 -2.00 -18.25 0.26
C TYR A 724 -0.61 -18.22 -0.41
N TRP A 725 0.46 -18.17 0.38
CA TRP A 725 1.88 -18.27 -0.04
C TRP A 725 2.39 -19.72 -0.01
N ARG A 726 1.49 -20.69 -0.20
CA ARG A 726 1.75 -22.14 -0.11
C ARG A 726 1.60 -22.88 -1.43
N GLY A 727 1.81 -22.21 -2.56
CA GLY A 727 1.78 -22.83 -3.88
C GLY A 727 1.47 -21.84 -5.01
N ALA A 728 0.55 -20.91 -4.78
CA ALA A 728 0.12 -19.92 -5.75
C ALA A 728 1.29 -19.09 -6.32
N ILE A 729 1.10 -18.54 -7.52
CA ILE A 729 2.09 -17.78 -8.28
C ILE A 729 1.84 -16.28 -8.09
N TRP A 730 2.86 -15.55 -7.63
CA TRP A 730 2.79 -14.12 -7.32
C TRP A 730 3.75 -13.31 -8.19
N ILE A 731 3.25 -12.23 -8.80
CA ILE A 731 3.97 -11.52 -9.86
C ILE A 731 5.14 -10.68 -9.31
N ASN A 732 5.04 -10.13 -8.11
CA ASN A 732 6.16 -9.44 -7.44
C ASN A 732 7.42 -10.32 -7.33
N MET A 733 7.29 -11.55 -6.81
CA MET A 733 8.43 -12.46 -6.64
C MET A 733 8.92 -12.99 -7.99
N ASN A 734 8.01 -13.23 -8.94
CA ASN A 734 8.38 -13.62 -10.30
C ASN A 734 9.10 -12.49 -11.05
N TYR A 735 8.77 -11.23 -10.81
CA TYR A 735 9.48 -10.07 -11.35
C TYR A 735 10.93 -10.04 -10.85
N LEU A 736 11.14 -10.23 -9.53
CA LEU A 736 12.49 -10.32 -8.96
C LEU A 736 13.28 -11.52 -9.53
N ALA A 737 12.62 -12.67 -9.71
CA ALA A 737 13.23 -13.84 -10.34
C ALA A 737 13.67 -13.55 -11.78
N LEU A 738 12.80 -12.93 -12.58
CA LEU A 738 13.11 -12.55 -13.96
C LEU A 738 14.24 -11.52 -14.04
N GLY A 739 14.24 -10.51 -13.16
CA GLY A 739 15.32 -9.53 -13.10
C GLY A 739 16.67 -10.15 -12.73
N ALA A 740 16.67 -11.13 -11.82
CA ALA A 740 17.87 -11.90 -11.50
C ALA A 740 18.33 -12.78 -12.67
N LEU A 741 17.42 -13.53 -13.30
CA LEU A 741 17.75 -14.38 -14.46
C LEU A 741 18.27 -13.54 -15.64
N HIS A 742 17.68 -12.38 -15.90
CA HIS A 742 18.14 -11.42 -16.89
C HIS A 742 19.54 -10.88 -16.56
N TYR A 743 19.81 -10.59 -15.29
CA TYR A 743 21.14 -10.18 -14.85
C TYR A 743 22.18 -11.27 -15.11
N TYR A 744 21.93 -12.51 -14.66
CA TYR A 744 22.88 -13.62 -14.86
C TYR A 744 22.98 -14.10 -16.30
N SER A 745 21.99 -13.82 -17.17
CA SER A 745 22.09 -14.10 -18.61
C SER A 745 23.02 -13.14 -19.35
N HIS A 746 23.31 -11.98 -18.79
CA HIS A 746 24.22 -10.99 -19.35
C HIS A 746 25.58 -10.95 -18.64
N LEU A 747 25.68 -11.56 -17.45
CA LEU A 747 26.93 -11.66 -16.71
C LEU A 747 27.75 -12.85 -17.19
N SER A 748 29.03 -12.62 -17.49
CA SER A 748 29.95 -13.71 -17.88
C SER A 748 30.08 -14.75 -16.77
N GLY A 749 29.89 -16.02 -17.12
CA GLY A 749 30.00 -17.14 -16.18
C GLY A 749 29.51 -18.46 -16.79
N PRO A 750 29.80 -19.59 -16.14
CA PRO A 750 29.47 -20.92 -16.66
C PRO A 750 27.96 -21.18 -16.81
N TYR A 751 27.10 -20.41 -16.12
CA TYR A 751 25.65 -20.61 -16.10
C TYR A 751 24.86 -19.55 -16.88
N GLN A 752 25.55 -18.71 -17.65
CA GLN A 752 24.93 -17.62 -18.43
C GLN A 752 23.84 -18.13 -19.38
N SER A 753 24.13 -19.19 -20.14
CA SER A 753 23.18 -19.79 -21.09
C SER A 753 21.95 -20.40 -20.38
N GLN A 754 22.17 -21.08 -19.24
CA GLN A 754 21.09 -21.64 -18.43
C GLN A 754 20.16 -20.52 -17.90
N ALA A 755 20.73 -19.42 -17.40
CA ALA A 755 19.95 -18.27 -16.94
C ALA A 755 19.13 -17.65 -18.09
N SER A 756 19.73 -17.52 -19.29
CA SER A 756 19.06 -16.99 -20.49
C SER A 756 17.87 -17.84 -20.93
N GLU A 757 18.00 -19.16 -20.90
CA GLU A 757 16.91 -20.07 -21.25
C GLU A 757 15.75 -19.95 -20.25
N LEU A 758 16.06 -19.99 -18.95
CA LEU A 758 15.08 -19.84 -17.88
C LEU A 758 14.35 -18.52 -17.95
N TYR A 759 15.08 -17.42 -18.16
CA TYR A 759 14.53 -16.09 -18.36
C TYR A 759 13.48 -16.07 -19.48
N THR A 760 13.87 -16.55 -20.65
CA THR A 760 13.04 -16.51 -21.86
C THR A 760 11.73 -17.29 -21.68
N GLN A 761 11.82 -18.50 -21.11
CA GLN A 761 10.66 -19.36 -20.90
C GLN A 761 9.75 -18.82 -19.79
N LEU A 762 10.31 -18.42 -18.63
CA LEU A 762 9.53 -17.91 -17.50
C LEU A 762 8.77 -16.64 -17.88
N ARG A 763 9.45 -15.72 -18.59
CA ARG A 763 8.87 -14.47 -19.08
C ARG A 763 7.67 -14.73 -19.99
N SER A 764 7.82 -15.65 -20.94
CA SER A 764 6.74 -16.04 -21.85
C SER A 764 5.54 -16.65 -21.11
N ASN A 765 5.78 -17.55 -20.17
CA ASN A 765 4.74 -18.21 -19.38
C ASN A 765 3.88 -17.21 -18.60
N ILE A 766 4.51 -16.25 -17.93
CA ILE A 766 3.82 -15.23 -17.13
C ILE A 766 2.99 -14.32 -18.03
N ILE A 767 3.59 -13.71 -19.06
CA ILE A 767 2.91 -12.77 -19.96
C ILE A 767 1.69 -13.44 -20.61
N ASN A 768 1.86 -14.66 -21.11
CA ASN A 768 0.80 -15.39 -21.80
C ASN A 768 -0.31 -15.82 -20.85
N ASN A 769 0.02 -16.27 -19.64
CA ASN A 769 -1.01 -16.62 -18.68
C ASN A 769 -1.85 -15.39 -18.28
N MET A 770 -1.20 -14.30 -17.88
CA MET A 770 -1.89 -13.08 -17.44
C MET A 770 -2.76 -12.47 -18.55
N TYR A 771 -2.27 -12.44 -19.79
CA TYR A 771 -3.06 -11.99 -20.94
C TYR A 771 -4.29 -12.88 -21.18
N ARG A 772 -4.14 -14.21 -21.09
CA ARG A 772 -5.28 -15.15 -21.19
C ARG A 772 -6.29 -14.93 -20.07
N GLN A 773 -5.84 -14.73 -18.83
CA GLN A 773 -6.73 -14.50 -17.69
C GLN A 773 -7.48 -13.17 -17.81
N LEU A 774 -6.83 -12.08 -18.26
CA LEU A 774 -7.54 -10.83 -18.52
C LEU A 774 -8.63 -11.03 -19.58
N LYS A 775 -8.30 -11.70 -20.70
CA LYS A 775 -9.28 -11.99 -21.74
C LYS A 775 -10.45 -12.86 -21.29
N LYS A 776 -10.18 -13.86 -20.43
CA LYS A 776 -11.19 -14.82 -19.97
C LYS A 776 -12.08 -14.25 -18.88
N SER A 777 -11.50 -13.54 -17.92
CA SER A 777 -12.17 -13.11 -16.69
C SER A 777 -12.51 -11.63 -16.64
N GLY A 778 -11.94 -10.81 -17.53
CA GLY A 778 -12.04 -9.36 -17.46
C GLY A 778 -11.08 -8.71 -16.45
N TYR A 779 -10.30 -9.46 -15.67
CA TYR A 779 -9.49 -8.88 -14.58
C TYR A 779 -8.03 -9.34 -14.57
N ILE A 780 -7.20 -8.48 -13.97
CA ILE A 780 -5.91 -8.87 -13.39
C ILE A 780 -6.13 -9.24 -11.92
N TRP A 781 -5.40 -10.25 -11.46
CA TRP A 781 -5.61 -10.91 -10.19
C TRP A 781 -4.39 -10.79 -9.30
N GLU A 782 -4.61 -10.96 -8.00
CA GLU A 782 -3.60 -10.87 -6.95
C GLU A 782 -2.53 -11.95 -7.10
N HIS A 783 -2.98 -13.19 -7.34
CA HIS A 783 -2.13 -14.34 -7.60
C HIS A 783 -2.79 -15.28 -8.61
N TYR A 784 -2.03 -16.29 -9.06
CA TYR A 784 -2.49 -17.27 -10.04
C TYR A 784 -2.30 -18.69 -9.53
N ASN A 785 -3.28 -19.55 -9.81
CA ASN A 785 -3.26 -20.96 -9.46
C ASN A 785 -2.09 -21.67 -10.16
N ASP A 786 -1.30 -22.44 -9.43
CA ASP A 786 -0.09 -23.06 -9.96
C ASP A 786 -0.34 -24.27 -10.88
N LYS A 787 -1.55 -24.83 -10.84
CA LYS A 787 -1.95 -26.01 -11.63
C LYS A 787 -2.70 -25.62 -12.89
N THR A 788 -3.50 -24.55 -12.82
CA THR A 788 -4.42 -24.18 -13.90
C THR A 788 -4.11 -22.82 -14.52
N GLY A 789 -3.31 -21.98 -13.85
CA GLY A 789 -3.04 -20.61 -14.25
C GLY A 789 -4.22 -19.65 -14.05
N VAL A 790 -5.35 -20.11 -13.51
CA VAL A 790 -6.52 -19.26 -13.24
C VAL A 790 -6.17 -18.19 -12.22
N GLY A 791 -6.63 -16.96 -12.46
CA GLY A 791 -6.46 -15.86 -11.50
C GLY A 791 -7.35 -16.05 -10.27
N GLU A 792 -6.80 -15.79 -9.09
CA GLU A 792 -7.43 -16.00 -7.79
C GLU A 792 -7.11 -14.82 -6.84
N GLY A 793 -7.80 -14.76 -5.70
CA GLY A 793 -7.65 -13.68 -4.73
C GLY A 793 -8.36 -12.39 -5.15
N SER A 794 -7.82 -11.26 -4.73
CA SER A 794 -8.43 -9.95 -5.00
C SER A 794 -8.42 -9.55 -6.48
N ARG A 795 -9.45 -8.81 -6.92
CA ARG A 795 -9.58 -8.27 -8.29
C ARG A 795 -10.36 -6.95 -8.36
N PRO A 796 -10.05 -6.03 -9.30
CA PRO A 796 -8.81 -5.96 -10.07
C PRO A 796 -7.64 -5.74 -9.10
N PHE A 797 -6.58 -6.52 -9.27
CA PHE A 797 -5.34 -6.34 -8.54
C PHE A 797 -4.30 -5.80 -9.52
N THR A 798 -4.30 -4.49 -9.69
CA THR A 798 -3.28 -3.78 -10.48
C THR A 798 -2.27 -3.10 -9.57
N GLY A 799 -2.02 -3.72 -8.41
CA GLY A 799 -0.84 -3.47 -7.59
C GLY A 799 0.40 -4.10 -8.20
N TRP A 800 1.11 -4.98 -7.49
CA TRP A 800 2.32 -5.61 -8.05
C TRP A 800 2.08 -6.42 -9.33
N SER A 801 0.85 -6.90 -9.62
CA SER A 801 0.59 -7.62 -10.86
C SER A 801 0.75 -6.72 -12.09
N SER A 802 0.77 -5.40 -11.90
CA SER A 802 1.10 -4.44 -12.95
C SER A 802 2.56 -4.52 -13.42
N LEU A 803 3.45 -5.17 -12.66
CA LEU A 803 4.84 -5.42 -13.07
C LEU A 803 4.93 -6.24 -14.36
N VAL A 804 3.87 -6.93 -14.80
CA VAL A 804 3.83 -7.57 -16.12
C VAL A 804 4.15 -6.59 -17.26
N VAL A 805 3.84 -5.29 -17.09
CA VAL A 805 4.21 -4.25 -18.07
C VAL A 805 5.72 -4.08 -18.14
N LEU A 806 6.42 -4.05 -16.99
CA LEU A 806 7.88 -3.99 -16.94
C LEU A 806 8.52 -5.30 -17.41
N ILE A 807 7.90 -6.45 -17.12
CA ILE A 807 8.33 -7.76 -17.64
C ILE A 807 8.26 -7.75 -19.18
N MET A 808 7.17 -7.24 -19.76
CA MET A 808 7.04 -7.09 -21.22
C MET A 808 8.08 -6.11 -21.77
N ALA A 809 8.34 -4.99 -21.07
CA ALA A 809 9.35 -4.01 -21.47
C ALA A 809 10.80 -4.44 -21.18
N GLU A 810 11.00 -5.54 -20.44
CA GLU A 810 12.32 -6.02 -19.99
C GLU A 810 13.09 -4.99 -19.16
N MET A 811 12.38 -4.32 -18.25
CA MET A 811 12.92 -3.28 -17.36
C MET A 811 13.02 -3.83 -15.93
N TYR A 812 14.24 -4.01 -15.41
CA TYR A 812 14.55 -4.72 -14.15
C TYR A 812 15.54 -4.00 -13.23
#